data_AF-A0A087MFQ9-F1
#
_entry.id   AF-A0A087MFQ9-F1
#
_cell.length_a   1.000
_cell.length_b   1.000
_cell.length_c   1.000
_cell.angle_alpha   90.00
_cell.angle_beta   90.00
_cell.angle_gamma   90.00
#
_symmetry.space_group_name_H-M   'P 1'
#
loop_
_entity.id
_entity.type
_entity.pdbx_description
1 polymer ?
#
loop_
_entity_poly.entity_id
_entity_poly.type
_entity_poly.pdbx_seq_one_letter_code
_entity_poly.pdbx_strand_id
1 'polypeptide(L)'
;MHRKDGGFLGQPAWLWSLGALLVGLALSTLAAALHHDALARSEALRLERLAERSFESVEGQLQTCGLLVRSVQALFLASDSVTPEEFETVYANLRPREQFPSLQAMAYAERSARPAPDAAPDGREHYLTTLVAPRSGNELLLGLDVATQPANLAAARFARDADRPVMSGPFQLIQRSGMPGPNDGITIRLPIYSAGDPPRDLAARRSREIGTLAASFRVSRLIADSLPAETRERFRVRVLDVTDSGRALLFEQGDPNEAAGMVDPGSRPQATYVRELAFGGRTWRFEAEPLPDADPATWLPALTFGIGVLASLLLATLAWSIAGTRGRALALAGEMTSQFQQSEARFRALNDLLPALVMLARADDAQLVYVNQACRDRFGIGDQVESTRLVELVEDPELRERILRLPGAPDGIINESARLQGPQQPAFWATLSVSCIMLGDQPHLLAVANDITELRVLSEELSYQAKHDSLTGLYNRREFERRLDAAITSLDAGGPPWALLYMDLDQFKLVNDTSGHYAGDQLLAQLATLLSGMLPEGAVVARLGGDEFAMLVEGSDENTAVALAETLRTEIDGYSFGWEQRNYTISTSIGVVMLRGPGLSQRALMAHADTACYMAKERGRNRVHLFSEQDSETSQRRSEMEWAGRIRQALADGRFLLHFQELAPLWEGEQSAGVHMEMLVRLRDEKGTLVPPGAFIPAAERFGLMPQLDRWVVETTLANFNRLHPSGKPVSMCAINLSGPTFEDGAFADFVLDALERHGVSPRRICFEITETAAVSSMARAVEFMQRLRAAGCKFSLDDFGSGMASFGYLKNLPVDYIKIDGSFIRNIETDPVSYSIVRAVTDIGHQLGLQVVGEWVADERARDLLRGLSVDYAQGFAIHKPEAALCFRDPPRT
;
A
#
# COMPACT_ATOMS: atom_id res chain seq x y z
N MET A 1 -60.22 36.40 -35.78
CA MET A 1 -60.32 35.19 -36.62
C MET A 1 -59.00 34.42 -36.47
N HIS A 2 -59.07 33.14 -36.10
CA HIS A 2 -58.03 32.35 -35.45
C HIS A 2 -56.62 32.39 -36.07
N ARG A 3 -55.63 32.80 -35.26
CA ARG A 3 -54.20 32.52 -35.47
C ARG A 3 -53.99 31.00 -35.32
N LYS A 4 -53.66 30.33 -36.42
CA LYS A 4 -53.13 28.96 -36.38
C LYS A 4 -51.65 29.05 -36.03
N ASP A 5 -51.32 28.76 -34.78
CA ASP A 5 -49.94 28.55 -34.35
C ASP A 5 -49.41 27.28 -35.02
N GLY A 6 -48.55 27.46 -36.02
CA GLY A 6 -47.87 26.38 -36.73
C GLY A 6 -46.82 25.73 -35.82
N GLY A 7 -47.25 24.78 -35.01
CA GLY A 7 -46.35 23.92 -34.23
C GLY A 7 -45.71 22.82 -35.08
N PHE A 8 -44.51 22.40 -34.68
CA PHE A 8 -43.87 21.18 -35.21
C PHE A 8 -44.81 19.99 -34.94
N LEU A 9 -45.21 19.26 -35.99
CA LEU A 9 -46.25 18.20 -35.96
C LEU A 9 -47.66 18.66 -35.50
N GLY A 10 -47.97 19.96 -35.54
CA GLY A 10 -49.30 20.49 -35.20
C GLY A 10 -49.59 20.64 -33.70
N GLN A 11 -48.59 20.47 -32.83
CA GLN A 11 -48.71 20.64 -31.38
C GLN A 11 -47.91 21.88 -30.90
N PRO A 12 -48.41 22.63 -29.90
CA PRO A 12 -47.71 23.79 -29.35
C PRO A 12 -46.38 23.42 -28.67
N ALA A 13 -45.39 24.31 -28.78
CA ALA A 13 -44.01 24.10 -28.29
C ALA A 13 -43.90 23.70 -26.81
N TRP A 14 -44.82 24.16 -25.96
CA TRP A 14 -44.83 23.84 -24.54
C TRP A 14 -45.12 22.35 -24.25
N LEU A 15 -45.87 21.65 -25.12
CA LEU A 15 -46.15 20.22 -24.95
C LEU A 15 -44.89 19.36 -25.13
N TRP A 16 -44.03 19.72 -26.09
CA TRP A 16 -42.76 19.04 -26.31
C TRP A 16 -41.78 19.27 -25.16
N SER A 17 -41.76 20.49 -24.62
CA SER A 17 -40.99 20.82 -23.41
C SER A 17 -41.49 20.04 -22.18
N LEU A 18 -42.81 19.93 -21.99
CA LEU A 18 -43.40 19.19 -20.88
C LEU A 18 -43.14 17.68 -20.98
N GLY A 19 -43.26 17.11 -22.19
CA GLY A 19 -42.96 15.71 -22.44
C GLY A 19 -41.50 15.35 -22.15
N ALA A 20 -40.56 16.19 -22.60
CA ALA A 20 -39.13 16.00 -22.31
C ALA A 20 -38.82 16.04 -20.80
N LEU A 21 -39.46 16.96 -20.06
CA LEU A 21 -39.30 17.08 -18.61
C LEU A 21 -39.82 15.85 -17.87
N LEU A 22 -41.03 15.37 -18.19
CA LEU A 22 -41.65 14.23 -17.49
C LEU A 22 -40.89 12.93 -17.72
N VAL A 23 -40.45 12.67 -18.97
CA VAL A 23 -39.63 11.50 -19.29
C VAL A 23 -38.27 11.58 -18.60
N GLY A 24 -37.63 12.76 -18.61
CA GLY A 24 -36.34 12.97 -17.93
C GLY A 24 -36.42 12.77 -16.41
N LEU A 25 -37.48 13.27 -15.76
CA LEU A 25 -37.72 13.07 -14.33
C LEU A 25 -37.95 11.59 -13.98
N ALA A 26 -38.73 10.86 -14.78
CA ALA A 26 -38.98 9.43 -14.57
C ALA A 26 -37.71 8.57 -14.74
N LEU A 27 -36.86 8.91 -15.71
CA LEU A 27 -35.55 8.24 -15.88
C LEU A 27 -34.60 8.58 -14.72
N SER A 28 -34.65 9.82 -14.21
CA SER A 28 -33.81 10.27 -13.09
C SER A 28 -34.19 9.60 -11.77
N THR A 29 -35.49 9.43 -11.48
CA THR A 29 -35.95 8.68 -10.31
C THR A 29 -35.57 7.21 -10.40
N LEU A 30 -35.74 6.58 -11.57
CA LEU A 30 -35.34 5.20 -11.80
C LEU A 30 -33.83 5.01 -11.62
N ALA A 31 -33.01 5.91 -12.16
CA ALA A 31 -31.56 5.88 -12.01
C ALA A 31 -31.13 6.03 -10.53
N ALA A 32 -31.74 6.95 -9.79
CA ALA A 32 -31.46 7.12 -8.36
C ALA A 32 -31.86 5.89 -7.54
N ALA A 33 -33.00 5.26 -7.85
CA ALA A 33 -33.44 4.02 -7.19
C ALA A 33 -32.48 2.84 -7.46
N LEU A 34 -32.07 2.67 -8.72
CA LEU A 34 -31.09 1.64 -9.10
C LEU A 34 -29.72 1.88 -8.44
N HIS A 35 -29.29 3.13 -8.32
CA HIS A 35 -28.06 3.50 -7.63
C HIS A 35 -28.15 3.20 -6.12
N HIS A 36 -29.28 3.52 -5.47
CA HIS A 36 -29.50 3.19 -4.06
C HIS A 36 -29.43 1.67 -3.81
N ASP A 37 -30.13 0.88 -4.64
CA ASP A 37 -30.11 -0.58 -4.56
C ASP A 37 -28.70 -1.15 -4.78
N ALA A 38 -27.94 -0.60 -5.73
CA ALA A 38 -26.58 -1.04 -6.02
C ALA A 38 -25.63 -0.76 -4.84
N LEU A 39 -25.72 0.42 -4.21
CA LEU A 39 -24.93 0.78 -3.04
C LEU A 39 -25.29 -0.13 -1.84
N ALA A 40 -26.58 -0.33 -1.59
CA ALA A 40 -27.04 -1.20 -0.50
C ALA A 40 -26.54 -2.65 -0.65
N ARG A 41 -26.57 -3.20 -1.87
CA ARG A 41 -26.03 -4.54 -2.14
C ARG A 41 -24.51 -4.61 -1.97
N SER A 42 -23.79 -3.58 -2.42
CA SER A 42 -22.33 -3.52 -2.28
C SER A 42 -21.92 -3.49 -0.81
N GLU A 43 -22.59 -2.69 0.00
CA GLU A 43 -22.30 -2.57 1.43
C GLU A 43 -22.66 -3.85 2.19
N ALA A 44 -23.80 -4.49 1.88
CA ALA A 44 -24.17 -5.77 2.47
C ALA A 44 -23.11 -6.87 2.18
N LEU A 45 -22.65 -6.98 0.94
CA LEU A 45 -21.59 -7.92 0.55
C LEU A 45 -20.26 -7.60 1.24
N ARG A 46 -19.94 -6.31 1.42
CA ARG A 46 -18.72 -5.89 2.12
C ARG A 46 -18.76 -6.28 3.60
N LEU A 47 -19.88 -6.02 4.27
CA LEU A 47 -20.10 -6.40 5.67
C LEU A 47 -20.05 -7.92 5.85
N GLU A 48 -20.71 -8.68 4.97
CA GLU A 48 -20.66 -10.15 5.03
C GLU A 48 -19.24 -10.69 4.90
N ARG A 49 -18.46 -10.21 3.91
CA ARG A 49 -17.05 -10.60 3.75
C ARG A 49 -16.19 -10.20 4.96
N LEU A 50 -16.45 -9.04 5.57
CA LEU A 50 -15.72 -8.61 6.75
C LEU A 50 -16.00 -9.53 7.94
N ALA A 51 -17.28 -9.89 8.16
CA ALA A 51 -17.67 -10.83 9.21
C ALA A 51 -17.08 -12.24 9.00
N GLU A 52 -17.04 -12.72 7.76
CA GLU A 52 -16.42 -13.99 7.39
C GLU A 52 -14.91 -13.97 7.65
N ARG A 53 -14.20 -12.92 7.22
CA ARG A 53 -12.76 -12.75 7.53
C ARG A 53 -12.49 -12.68 9.02
N SER A 54 -13.37 -12.05 9.81
CA SER A 54 -13.23 -12.04 11.28
C SER A 54 -13.35 -13.42 11.89
N PHE A 55 -14.33 -14.20 11.42
CA PHE A 55 -14.49 -15.59 11.85
C PHE A 55 -13.25 -16.43 11.50
N GLU A 56 -12.79 -16.35 10.26
CA GLU A 56 -11.59 -17.06 9.79
C GLU A 56 -10.33 -16.66 10.57
N SER A 57 -10.21 -15.38 10.97
CA SER A 57 -9.08 -14.91 11.77
C SER A 57 -9.07 -15.53 13.17
N VAL A 58 -10.23 -15.62 13.84
CA VAL A 58 -10.35 -16.30 15.14
C VAL A 58 -10.02 -17.79 15.00
N GLU A 59 -10.52 -18.44 13.94
CA GLU A 59 -10.22 -19.84 13.64
C GLU A 59 -8.73 -20.08 13.38
N GLY A 60 -8.13 -19.27 12.52
CA GLY A 60 -6.70 -19.31 12.21
C GLY A 60 -5.84 -19.11 13.46
N GLN A 61 -6.22 -18.20 14.36
CA GLN A 61 -5.49 -17.97 15.60
C GLN A 61 -5.52 -19.22 16.51
N LEU A 62 -6.67 -19.88 16.64
CA LEU A 62 -6.79 -21.12 17.42
C LEU A 62 -5.96 -22.27 16.84
N GLN A 63 -5.98 -22.43 15.50
CA GLN A 63 -5.13 -23.42 14.82
C GLN A 63 -3.64 -23.15 15.07
N THR A 64 -3.23 -21.89 15.01
CA THR A 64 -1.85 -21.46 15.27
C THR A 64 -1.45 -21.76 16.72
N CYS A 65 -2.32 -21.51 17.70
CA CYS A 65 -2.08 -21.91 19.09
C CYS A 65 -1.94 -23.44 19.24
N GLY A 66 -2.69 -24.24 18.48
CA GLY A 66 -2.52 -25.69 18.44
C GLY A 66 -1.16 -26.13 17.91
N LEU A 67 -0.66 -25.46 16.87
CA LEU A 67 0.68 -25.71 16.30
C LEU A 67 1.78 -25.34 17.29
N LEU A 68 1.63 -24.24 18.04
CA LEU A 68 2.59 -23.84 19.07
C LEU A 68 2.85 -24.95 20.10
N VAL A 69 1.79 -25.56 20.64
CA VAL A 69 1.92 -26.67 21.60
C VAL A 69 2.57 -27.90 20.94
N ARG A 70 2.27 -28.15 19.66
CA ARG A 70 2.88 -29.25 18.89
C ARG A 70 4.37 -29.04 18.65
N SER A 71 4.81 -27.81 18.39
CA SER A 71 6.23 -27.48 18.23
C SER A 71 7.02 -27.71 19.51
N VAL A 72 6.46 -27.38 20.67
CA VAL A 72 7.11 -27.65 21.97
C VAL A 72 7.05 -29.14 22.35
N GLN A 73 6.00 -29.87 21.93
CA GLN A 73 5.94 -31.33 22.09
C GLN A 73 7.12 -32.03 21.40
N ALA A 74 7.62 -31.51 20.27
CA ALA A 74 8.76 -32.09 19.55
C ALA A 74 10.03 -32.15 20.42
N LEU A 75 10.22 -31.22 21.36
CA LEU A 75 11.32 -31.25 22.33
C LEU A 75 11.29 -32.53 23.19
N PHE A 76 10.12 -32.93 23.66
CA PHE A 76 9.94 -34.13 24.47
C PHE A 76 10.03 -35.43 23.66
N LEU A 77 9.86 -35.35 22.33
CA LEU A 77 10.05 -36.48 21.43
C LEU A 77 11.52 -36.66 21.03
N ALA A 78 12.29 -35.56 21.00
CA ALA A 78 13.69 -35.56 20.60
C ALA A 78 14.68 -35.81 21.77
N SER A 79 14.24 -35.63 23.02
CA SER A 79 15.10 -35.72 24.21
C SER A 79 14.57 -36.75 25.21
N ASP A 80 15.47 -37.58 25.76
CA ASP A 80 15.13 -38.58 26.80
C ASP A 80 14.65 -37.92 28.11
N SER A 81 15.09 -36.70 28.38
CA SER A 81 14.63 -35.86 29.48
C SER A 81 14.70 -34.39 29.09
N VAL A 82 13.75 -33.58 29.55
CA VAL A 82 13.74 -32.13 29.31
C VAL A 82 14.00 -31.40 30.63
N THR A 83 15.08 -30.64 30.69
CA THR A 83 15.42 -29.82 31.86
C THR A 83 14.60 -28.52 31.89
N PRO A 84 14.43 -27.88 33.08
CA PRO A 84 13.79 -26.56 33.16
C PRO A 84 14.48 -25.49 32.30
N GLU A 85 15.81 -25.56 32.18
CA GLU A 85 16.61 -24.59 31.39
C GLU A 85 16.38 -24.77 29.88
N GLU A 86 16.36 -26.01 29.39
CA GLU A 86 16.01 -26.33 28.00
C GLU A 86 14.58 -25.91 27.67
N PHE A 87 13.63 -26.17 28.59
CA PHE A 87 12.23 -25.78 28.42
C PHE A 87 12.06 -24.25 28.33
N GLU A 88 12.72 -23.50 29.21
CA GLU A 88 12.72 -22.03 29.18
C GLU A 88 13.42 -21.49 27.91
N THR A 89 14.51 -22.11 27.47
CA THR A 89 15.25 -21.69 26.26
C THR A 89 14.41 -21.88 25.01
N VAL A 90 13.74 -23.03 24.85
CA VAL A 90 12.82 -23.28 23.74
C VAL A 90 11.66 -22.29 23.78
N TYR A 91 11.07 -22.07 24.95
CA TYR A 91 10.03 -21.06 25.13
C TYR A 91 10.49 -19.66 24.70
N ALA A 92 11.70 -19.23 25.10
CA ALA A 92 12.24 -17.92 24.75
C ALA A 92 12.50 -17.77 23.23
N ASN A 93 13.04 -18.82 22.60
CA ASN A 93 13.36 -18.83 21.16
C ASN A 93 12.11 -18.79 20.27
N LEU A 94 10.98 -19.30 20.76
CA LEU A 94 9.69 -19.20 20.08
C LEU A 94 9.12 -17.77 20.08
N ARG A 95 9.73 -16.83 20.82
CA ARG A 95 9.26 -15.45 21.03
C ARG A 95 7.73 -15.33 21.22
N PRO A 96 7.13 -16.13 22.10
CA PRO A 96 5.69 -16.31 22.12
C PRO A 96 4.93 -15.06 22.59
N ARG A 97 5.59 -14.11 23.28
CA ARG A 97 4.93 -12.83 23.65
C ARG A 97 4.77 -11.87 22.48
N GLU A 98 5.59 -11.98 21.44
CA GLU A 98 5.44 -11.21 20.20
C GLU A 98 4.33 -11.81 19.33
N GLN A 99 4.25 -13.15 19.27
CA GLN A 99 3.29 -13.87 18.42
C GLN A 99 1.94 -14.15 19.08
N PHE A 100 1.91 -14.33 20.40
CA PHE A 100 0.71 -14.67 21.18
C PHE A 100 0.62 -13.81 22.45
N PRO A 101 0.23 -12.53 22.35
CA PRO A 101 0.08 -11.65 23.51
C PRO A 101 -0.87 -12.19 24.60
N SER A 102 -1.80 -13.07 24.22
CA SER A 102 -2.75 -13.72 25.11
C SER A 102 -2.17 -14.91 25.90
N LEU A 103 -1.02 -15.46 25.49
CA LEU A 103 -0.35 -16.58 26.16
C LEU A 103 0.17 -16.14 27.54
N GLN A 104 -0.19 -16.90 28.58
CA GLN A 104 0.25 -16.66 29.96
C GLN A 104 1.43 -17.54 30.35
N ALA A 105 1.38 -18.82 29.98
CA ALA A 105 2.40 -19.80 30.30
C ALA A 105 2.29 -21.05 29.42
N MET A 106 3.42 -21.70 29.20
CA MET A 106 3.49 -23.12 28.86
C MET A 106 3.92 -23.92 30.07
N ALA A 107 3.33 -25.10 30.25
CA ALA A 107 3.60 -25.96 31.39
C ALA A 107 3.55 -27.44 31.00
N TYR A 108 4.47 -28.23 31.54
CA TYR A 108 4.44 -29.68 31.46
C TYR A 108 4.04 -30.26 32.81
N ALA A 109 3.02 -31.12 32.80
CA ALA A 109 2.57 -31.85 33.98
C ALA A 109 2.83 -33.35 33.81
N GLU A 110 3.65 -33.89 34.70
CA GLU A 110 4.01 -35.30 34.73
C GLU A 110 2.87 -36.12 35.35
N ARG A 111 2.53 -37.23 34.71
CA ARG A 111 1.51 -38.15 35.23
C ARG A 111 2.08 -38.94 36.40
N SER A 112 1.39 -38.91 37.53
CA SER A 112 1.83 -39.54 38.77
C SER A 112 0.70 -40.31 39.44
N ALA A 113 1.05 -41.39 40.14
CA ALA A 113 0.14 -42.11 41.04
C ALA A 113 0.12 -41.52 42.46
N ARG A 114 0.89 -40.45 42.71
CA ARG A 114 1.03 -39.76 44.00
C ARG A 114 0.60 -38.30 43.86
N PRO A 115 -0.06 -37.72 44.87
CA PRO A 115 -0.48 -36.31 44.87
C PRO A 115 0.66 -35.31 45.09
N ALA A 116 1.82 -35.77 45.58
CA ALA A 116 3.04 -34.99 45.76
C ALA A 116 4.26 -35.93 45.77
N PRO A 117 5.49 -35.44 45.52
CA PRO A 117 6.70 -36.26 45.48
C PRO A 117 6.90 -37.15 46.72
N ASP A 118 6.59 -36.61 47.90
CA ASP A 118 6.79 -37.26 49.21
C ASP A 118 5.53 -37.98 49.74
N ALA A 119 4.42 -37.98 49.00
CA ALA A 119 3.15 -38.58 49.43
C ALA A 119 3.01 -40.05 49.03
N ALA A 120 2.27 -40.83 49.82
CA ALA A 120 1.89 -42.20 49.45
C ALA A 120 0.89 -42.20 48.27
N PRO A 121 0.89 -43.23 47.40
CA PRO A 121 -0.10 -43.36 46.33
C PRO A 121 -1.52 -43.49 46.91
N ASP A 122 -2.48 -42.72 46.40
CA ASP A 122 -3.87 -42.71 46.89
C ASP A 122 -4.87 -43.42 45.95
N GLY A 123 -4.36 -44.01 44.86
CA GLY A 123 -5.14 -44.71 43.85
C GLY A 123 -5.82 -43.81 42.81
N ARG A 124 -5.57 -42.49 42.82
CA ARG A 124 -6.04 -41.54 41.81
C ARG A 124 -4.93 -41.21 40.81
N GLU A 125 -5.33 -40.73 39.63
CA GLU A 125 -4.40 -40.17 38.65
C GLU A 125 -4.16 -38.70 38.96
N HIS A 126 -2.89 -38.34 39.14
CA HIS A 126 -2.42 -36.97 39.33
C HIS A 126 -1.61 -36.51 38.12
N TYR A 127 -1.62 -35.20 37.88
CA TYR A 127 -0.80 -34.57 36.85
C TYR A 127 -0.09 -33.39 37.49
N LEU A 128 1.13 -33.64 37.98
CA LEU A 128 1.90 -32.66 38.74
C LEU A 128 2.73 -31.81 37.78
N THR A 129 2.51 -30.51 37.79
CA THR A 129 3.26 -29.58 36.95
C THR A 129 4.72 -29.49 37.40
N THR A 130 5.65 -29.92 36.56
CA THR A 130 7.09 -29.97 36.88
C THR A 130 7.91 -28.95 36.10
N LEU A 131 7.46 -28.53 34.92
CA LEU A 131 8.10 -27.50 34.10
C LEU A 131 7.11 -26.38 33.79
N VAL A 132 7.59 -25.14 33.81
CA VAL A 132 6.81 -23.95 33.44
C VAL A 132 7.70 -22.91 32.80
N ALA A 133 7.20 -22.27 31.73
CA ALA A 133 7.86 -21.15 31.06
C ALA A 133 6.80 -20.11 30.62
N PRO A 134 7.01 -18.79 30.83
CA PRO A 134 8.15 -18.23 31.55
C PRO A 134 7.96 -18.49 33.05
N ARG A 135 9.04 -18.79 33.77
CA ARG A 135 8.94 -19.06 35.21
C ARG A 135 8.47 -17.83 36.01
N SER A 136 8.95 -16.65 35.64
CA SER A 136 8.58 -15.39 36.31
C SER A 136 7.08 -15.09 36.18
N GLY A 137 6.39 -15.01 37.32
CA GLY A 137 4.96 -14.74 37.40
C GLY A 137 4.06 -15.98 37.23
N ASN A 138 4.65 -17.17 37.10
CA ASN A 138 3.96 -18.46 36.97
C ASN A 138 4.44 -19.50 38.01
N GLU A 139 5.11 -19.06 39.07
CA GLU A 139 5.72 -19.93 40.07
C GLU A 139 4.69 -20.80 40.79
N LEU A 140 3.46 -20.30 40.95
CA LEU A 140 2.33 -21.02 41.54
C LEU A 140 1.86 -22.23 40.71
N LEU A 141 2.27 -22.34 39.45
CA LEU A 141 1.97 -23.52 38.63
C LEU A 141 2.89 -24.69 39.00
N LEU A 142 4.10 -24.46 39.52
CA LEU A 142 5.00 -25.56 39.87
C LEU A 142 4.44 -26.36 41.06
N GLY A 143 4.34 -27.67 40.89
CA GLY A 143 3.73 -28.58 41.86
C GLY A 143 2.20 -28.59 41.84
N LEU A 144 1.55 -27.78 41.00
CA LEU A 144 0.10 -27.80 40.83
C LEU A 144 -0.34 -29.13 40.22
N ASP A 145 -1.27 -29.80 40.91
CA ASP A 145 -1.99 -30.94 40.35
C ASP A 145 -3.14 -30.47 39.46
N VAL A 146 -3.07 -30.75 38.16
CA VAL A 146 -4.12 -30.42 37.19
C VAL A 146 -5.46 -31.06 37.58
N ALA A 147 -5.46 -32.15 38.35
CA ALA A 147 -6.69 -32.79 38.81
C ALA A 147 -7.55 -31.89 39.72
N THR A 148 -6.97 -30.83 40.30
CA THR A 148 -7.69 -29.81 41.07
C THR A 148 -8.52 -28.85 40.20
N GLN A 149 -8.33 -28.88 38.87
CA GLN A 149 -9.01 -28.03 37.90
C GLN A 149 -9.85 -28.91 36.94
N PRO A 150 -11.17 -29.08 37.18
CA PRO A 150 -11.99 -30.06 36.45
C PRO A 150 -11.98 -29.90 34.91
N ALA A 151 -12.11 -28.66 34.41
CA ALA A 151 -12.06 -28.38 32.97
C ALA A 151 -10.69 -28.72 32.36
N ASN A 152 -9.62 -28.50 33.13
CA ASN A 152 -8.24 -28.74 32.72
C ASN A 152 -7.92 -30.25 32.71
N LEU A 153 -8.39 -30.99 33.72
CA LEU A 153 -8.27 -32.45 33.80
C LEU A 153 -9.05 -33.16 32.68
N ALA A 154 -10.27 -32.69 32.38
CA ALA A 154 -11.07 -33.22 31.27
C ALA A 154 -10.32 -33.06 29.93
N ALA A 155 -9.71 -31.89 29.70
CA ALA A 155 -8.89 -31.63 28.53
C ALA A 155 -7.66 -32.55 28.46
N ALA A 156 -6.93 -32.76 29.56
CA ALA A 156 -5.79 -33.66 29.61
C ALA A 156 -6.16 -35.10 29.22
N ARG A 157 -7.24 -35.63 29.80
CA ARG A 157 -7.73 -36.99 29.49
C ARG A 157 -8.19 -37.13 28.05
N PHE A 158 -8.87 -36.11 27.52
CA PHE A 158 -9.31 -36.14 26.12
C PHE A 158 -8.14 -35.96 25.15
N ALA A 159 -7.14 -35.14 25.48
CA ALA A 159 -5.91 -35.00 24.71
C ALA A 159 -5.15 -36.33 24.61
N ARG A 160 -5.01 -37.04 25.74
CA ARG A 160 -4.44 -38.39 25.80
C ARG A 160 -5.19 -39.38 24.92
N ASP A 161 -6.50 -39.45 25.05
CA ASP A 161 -7.28 -40.46 24.33
C ASP A 161 -7.31 -40.14 22.81
N ALA A 162 -7.31 -38.85 22.43
CA ALA A 162 -7.45 -38.40 21.05
C ALA A 162 -6.13 -38.17 20.28
N ASP A 163 -4.99 -38.01 20.98
CA ASP A 163 -3.67 -37.69 20.41
C ASP A 163 -3.68 -36.48 19.45
N ARG A 164 -4.37 -35.41 19.85
CA ARG A 164 -4.47 -34.15 19.11
C ARG A 164 -4.57 -32.97 20.08
N PRO A 165 -4.30 -31.73 19.64
CA PRO A 165 -4.51 -30.57 20.49
C PRO A 165 -5.95 -30.50 20.97
N VAL A 166 -6.14 -30.37 22.29
CA VAL A 166 -7.46 -30.32 22.92
C VAL A 166 -7.57 -29.06 23.77
N MET A 167 -8.71 -28.39 23.66
CA MET A 167 -8.99 -27.17 24.40
C MET A 167 -9.85 -27.48 25.63
N SER A 168 -9.52 -26.91 26.78
CA SER A 168 -10.37 -26.97 27.97
C SER A 168 -11.61 -26.08 27.81
N GLY A 169 -12.67 -26.39 28.57
CA GLY A 169 -13.68 -25.38 28.86
C GLY A 169 -13.07 -24.17 29.58
N PRO A 170 -13.75 -23.02 29.61
CA PRO A 170 -13.23 -21.82 30.26
C PRO A 170 -13.20 -21.98 31.79
N PHE A 171 -12.13 -21.53 32.42
CA PHE A 171 -11.92 -21.62 33.88
C PHE A 171 -11.04 -20.48 34.39
N GLN A 172 -10.88 -20.38 35.71
CA GLN A 172 -10.02 -19.37 36.33
C GLN A 172 -8.55 -19.82 36.35
N LEU A 173 -7.68 -19.04 35.70
CA LEU A 173 -6.22 -19.23 35.74
C LEU A 173 -5.66 -18.87 37.13
N ILE A 174 -4.79 -19.72 37.67
CA ILE A 174 -4.16 -19.53 39.01
C ILE A 174 -3.19 -18.35 39.03
N GLN A 175 -2.66 -17.98 37.86
CA GLN A 175 -1.71 -16.90 37.67
C GLN A 175 -2.21 -15.53 38.17
N ARG A 176 -3.52 -15.30 38.30
CA ARG A 176 -4.08 -14.01 38.76
C ARG A 176 -5.40 -14.15 39.53
N SER A 177 -5.35 -13.94 40.84
CA SER A 177 -6.54 -13.59 41.64
C SER A 177 -6.88 -12.10 41.44
N GLY A 178 -8.09 -11.75 40.96
CA GLY A 178 -8.65 -10.39 41.10
C GLY A 178 -9.01 -9.58 39.84
N MET A 179 -9.39 -10.17 38.70
CA MET A 179 -9.78 -9.46 37.46
C MET A 179 -11.17 -9.92 36.93
N PRO A 180 -11.84 -9.17 36.02
CA PRO A 180 -13.28 -8.90 36.08
C PRO A 180 -14.22 -9.98 35.50
N GLY A 181 -13.77 -11.23 35.34
CA GLY A 181 -14.64 -12.32 34.89
C GLY A 181 -14.19 -13.67 35.46
N PRO A 182 -15.10 -14.50 35.99
CA PRO A 182 -14.73 -15.76 36.65
C PRO A 182 -14.11 -16.83 35.73
N ASN A 183 -14.12 -16.64 34.39
CA ASN A 183 -13.81 -17.68 33.40
C ASN A 183 -13.03 -17.18 32.14
N ASP A 184 -12.01 -16.31 32.30
CA ASP A 184 -11.20 -15.79 31.16
C ASP A 184 -10.02 -16.70 30.75
N GLY A 185 -9.92 -17.91 31.32
CA GLY A 185 -8.81 -18.83 31.09
C GLY A 185 -9.18 -20.04 30.26
N ILE A 186 -8.35 -20.38 29.28
CA ILE A 186 -8.40 -21.68 28.59
C ILE A 186 -7.01 -22.29 28.53
N THR A 187 -6.95 -23.61 28.33
CA THR A 187 -5.71 -24.33 28.03
C THR A 187 -5.86 -25.12 26.75
N ILE A 188 -4.78 -25.18 25.97
CA ILE A 188 -4.65 -26.09 24.83
C ILE A 188 -3.58 -27.11 25.20
N ARG A 189 -3.93 -28.41 25.12
CA ARG A 189 -3.12 -29.51 25.63
C ARG A 189 -2.77 -30.54 24.58
N LEU A 190 -1.60 -31.14 24.76
CA LEU A 190 -1.14 -32.34 24.06
C LEU A 190 -0.59 -33.37 25.06
N PRO A 191 -0.78 -34.67 24.82
CA PRO A 191 -0.18 -35.71 25.64
C PRO A 191 1.29 -35.90 25.29
N ILE A 192 2.11 -36.30 26.26
CA ILE A 192 3.47 -36.76 26.04
C ILE A 192 3.48 -38.26 26.32
N TYR A 193 3.92 -39.05 25.35
CA TYR A 193 4.05 -40.50 25.49
C TYR A 193 5.51 -40.90 25.73
N SER A 194 5.71 -42.07 26.32
CA SER A 194 7.03 -42.69 26.43
C SER A 194 7.67 -42.94 25.06
N ALA A 195 9.00 -42.92 25.00
CA ALA A 195 9.78 -43.14 23.79
C ALA A 195 9.38 -44.41 23.01
N GLY A 196 9.53 -44.36 21.68
CA GLY A 196 9.16 -45.42 20.73
C GLY A 196 8.03 -45.00 19.78
N ASP A 197 7.58 -45.93 18.93
CA ASP A 197 6.56 -45.65 17.90
C ASP A 197 5.31 -44.95 18.46
N PRO A 198 4.67 -44.02 17.72
CA PRO A 198 3.44 -43.37 18.16
C PRO A 198 2.33 -44.39 18.53
N PRO A 199 1.67 -44.26 19.70
CA PRO A 199 0.66 -45.20 20.14
C PRO A 199 -0.57 -45.20 19.21
N ARG A 200 -0.80 -46.34 18.54
CA ARG A 200 -1.82 -46.48 17.49
C ARG A 200 -3.24 -46.70 18.00
N ASP A 201 -3.40 -47.22 19.21
CA ASP A 201 -4.70 -47.52 19.80
C ASP A 201 -4.90 -46.85 21.17
N LEU A 202 -6.15 -46.82 21.62
CA LEU A 202 -6.54 -46.17 22.88
C LEU A 202 -5.87 -46.80 24.10
N ALA A 203 -5.66 -48.12 24.11
CA ALA A 203 -5.05 -48.81 25.24
C ALA A 203 -3.57 -48.43 25.36
N ALA A 204 -2.85 -48.37 24.24
CA ALA A 204 -1.47 -47.93 24.14
C ALA A 204 -1.32 -46.45 24.54
N ARG A 205 -2.23 -45.57 24.11
CA ARG A 205 -2.22 -44.14 24.52
C ARG A 205 -2.35 -43.99 26.03
N ARG A 206 -3.28 -44.72 26.64
CA ARG A 206 -3.51 -44.68 28.09
C ARG A 206 -2.38 -45.28 28.92
N SER A 207 -1.71 -46.32 28.42
CA SER A 207 -0.62 -46.96 29.15
C SER A 207 0.72 -46.25 28.99
N ARG A 208 0.95 -45.60 27.83
CA ARG A 208 2.23 -44.95 27.50
C ARG A 208 2.29 -43.45 27.77
N GLU A 209 1.19 -42.81 28.16
CA GLU A 209 1.24 -41.40 28.55
C GLU A 209 2.07 -41.21 29.82
N ILE A 210 3.12 -40.39 29.70
CA ILE A 210 4.01 -39.99 30.80
C ILE A 210 3.68 -38.60 31.35
N GLY A 211 2.93 -37.79 30.61
CA GLY A 211 2.50 -36.47 31.05
C GLY A 211 1.72 -35.72 29.99
N THR A 212 1.46 -34.44 30.24
CA THR A 212 0.73 -33.55 29.32
C THR A 212 1.37 -32.17 29.29
N LEU A 213 1.57 -31.67 28.08
CA LEU A 213 2.01 -30.31 27.81
C LEU A 213 0.78 -29.42 27.60
N ALA A 214 0.81 -28.21 28.17
CA ALA A 214 -0.28 -27.24 28.10
C ALA A 214 0.23 -25.85 27.79
N ALA A 215 -0.49 -25.11 26.95
CA ALA A 215 -0.38 -23.66 26.82
C ALA A 215 -1.64 -23.00 27.40
N SER A 216 -1.45 -22.03 28.29
CA SER A 216 -2.52 -21.31 28.99
C SER A 216 -2.75 -19.95 28.35
N PHE A 217 -3.98 -19.65 27.93
CA PHE A 217 -4.32 -18.41 27.24
C PHE A 217 -5.42 -17.64 27.96
N ARG A 218 -5.39 -16.31 27.82
CA ARG A 218 -6.55 -15.45 28.10
C ARG A 218 -7.46 -15.42 26.89
N VAL A 219 -8.65 -16.00 27.02
CA VAL A 219 -9.55 -16.20 25.88
C VAL A 219 -10.10 -14.90 25.32
N SER A 220 -10.45 -13.94 26.19
CA SER A 220 -10.95 -12.62 25.75
C SER A 220 -9.91 -11.86 24.92
N ARG A 221 -8.64 -11.88 25.34
CA ARG A 221 -7.51 -11.28 24.62
C ARG A 221 -7.22 -12.03 23.32
N LEU A 222 -7.22 -13.36 23.35
CA LEU A 222 -6.99 -14.18 22.16
C LEU A 222 -7.99 -13.83 21.05
N ILE A 223 -9.27 -13.68 21.41
CA ILE A 223 -10.31 -13.31 20.45
C ILE A 223 -10.14 -11.83 20.05
N ALA A 224 -10.00 -10.90 20.99
CA ALA A 224 -9.85 -9.47 20.71
C ALA A 224 -8.68 -9.16 19.76
N ASP A 225 -7.52 -9.77 20.02
CA ASP A 225 -6.30 -9.53 19.27
C ASP A 225 -6.38 -10.16 17.85
N SER A 226 -7.22 -11.18 17.66
CA SER A 226 -7.45 -11.80 16.34
C SER A 226 -8.45 -11.02 15.46
N LEU A 227 -9.26 -10.13 16.03
CA LEU A 227 -10.26 -9.39 15.26
C LEU A 227 -9.63 -8.21 14.51
N PRO A 228 -9.87 -8.07 13.18
CA PRO A 228 -9.46 -6.89 12.41
C PRO A 228 -9.97 -5.58 13.03
N ALA A 229 -9.22 -4.49 12.87
CA ALA A 229 -9.64 -3.18 13.40
C ALA A 229 -10.99 -2.73 12.84
N GLU A 230 -11.19 -2.87 11.52
CA GLU A 230 -12.44 -2.52 10.82
C GLU A 230 -13.65 -3.29 11.37
N THR A 231 -13.46 -4.55 11.80
CA THR A 231 -14.52 -5.34 12.46
C THR A 231 -14.95 -4.71 13.78
N ARG A 232 -14.01 -4.15 14.54
CA ARG A 232 -14.32 -3.53 15.84
C ARG A 232 -15.11 -2.22 15.70
N GLU A 233 -15.00 -1.58 14.55
CA GLU A 233 -15.71 -0.34 14.24
C GLU A 233 -17.09 -0.62 13.64
N ARG A 234 -17.22 -1.70 12.86
CA ARG A 234 -18.42 -2.01 12.07
C ARG A 234 -19.33 -3.06 12.68
N PHE A 235 -18.84 -3.87 13.61
CA PHE A 235 -19.61 -4.94 14.24
C PHE A 235 -19.52 -4.91 15.75
N ARG A 236 -20.60 -5.34 16.40
CA ARG A 236 -20.59 -5.86 17.76
C ARG A 236 -20.40 -7.37 17.68
N VAL A 237 -19.23 -7.85 18.13
CA VAL A 237 -18.87 -9.28 18.10
C VAL A 237 -19.09 -9.93 19.46
N ARG A 238 -19.68 -11.13 19.45
CA ARG A 238 -19.85 -11.99 20.63
C ARG A 238 -19.41 -13.41 20.31
N VAL A 239 -18.70 -14.03 21.23
CA VAL A 239 -18.25 -15.42 21.11
C VAL A 239 -18.67 -16.18 22.35
N LEU A 240 -19.42 -17.27 22.15
CA LEU A 240 -19.94 -18.12 23.21
C LEU A 240 -19.42 -19.55 23.05
N ASP A 241 -19.00 -20.18 24.13
CA ASP A 241 -18.82 -21.63 24.16
C ASP A 241 -20.19 -22.30 24.27
N VAL A 242 -20.56 -23.10 23.26
CA VAL A 242 -21.83 -23.83 23.17
C VAL A 242 -21.64 -25.34 23.22
N THR A 243 -20.46 -25.81 23.61
CA THR A 243 -20.10 -27.24 23.62
C THR A 243 -20.98 -28.04 24.57
N ASP A 244 -21.17 -27.52 25.79
CA ASP A 244 -21.96 -28.16 26.83
C ASP A 244 -23.35 -27.51 26.89
N SER A 245 -24.29 -28.10 27.62
CA SER A 245 -25.65 -27.54 27.80
C SER A 245 -25.69 -26.14 28.47
N GLY A 246 -24.54 -25.62 28.93
CA GLY A 246 -24.38 -24.24 29.39
C GLY A 246 -23.66 -23.38 28.36
N ARG A 247 -24.27 -22.25 27.96
CA ARG A 247 -23.62 -21.24 27.11
C ARG A 247 -22.70 -20.37 27.97
N ALA A 248 -21.39 -20.45 27.78
CA ALA A 248 -20.44 -19.60 28.47
C ALA A 248 -19.97 -18.47 27.55
N LEU A 249 -20.11 -17.21 28.01
CA LEU A 249 -19.60 -16.06 27.26
C LEU A 249 -18.07 -16.03 27.35
N LEU A 250 -17.39 -16.05 26.20
CA LEU A 250 -15.93 -16.00 26.10
C LEU A 250 -15.43 -14.59 25.76
N PHE A 251 -16.18 -13.89 24.91
CA PHE A 251 -15.84 -12.55 24.46
C PHE A 251 -17.10 -11.78 24.06
N GLU A 252 -17.15 -10.50 24.44
CA GLU A 252 -18.14 -9.53 23.98
C GLU A 252 -17.43 -8.19 23.79
N GLN A 253 -17.69 -7.57 22.65
CA GLN A 253 -17.07 -6.32 22.28
C GLN A 253 -17.84 -5.12 22.85
N GLY A 254 -17.18 -4.35 23.74
CA GLY A 254 -17.74 -3.17 24.41
C GLY A 254 -17.78 -3.29 25.94
N ASP A 255 -18.01 -2.19 26.64
CA ASP A 255 -18.20 -2.20 28.11
C ASP A 255 -19.62 -2.73 28.43
N PRO A 256 -19.78 -3.80 29.22
CA PRO A 256 -21.10 -4.31 29.59
C PRO A 256 -22.00 -3.27 30.26
N ASN A 257 -21.43 -2.19 30.83
CA ASN A 257 -22.20 -1.09 31.43
C ASN A 257 -22.74 -0.05 30.43
N GLU A 258 -22.17 0.07 29.23
CA GLU A 258 -22.70 1.01 28.21
C GLU A 258 -23.92 0.43 27.47
N ALA A 259 -24.03 -0.90 27.41
CA ALA A 259 -25.16 -1.60 26.77
C ALA A 259 -26.50 -1.49 27.52
N ALA A 260 -26.50 -1.10 28.79
CA ALA A 260 -27.71 -0.99 29.61
C ALA A 260 -28.47 0.34 29.42
N GLY A 261 -27.90 1.32 28.70
CA GLY A 261 -28.47 2.67 28.60
C GLY A 261 -29.39 2.94 27.40
N MET A 262 -29.31 2.16 26.32
CA MET A 262 -30.03 2.47 25.07
C MET A 262 -30.40 1.21 24.26
N VAL A 263 -31.24 0.33 24.79
CA VAL A 263 -32.03 -0.61 23.96
C VAL A 263 -33.37 -0.90 24.65
N ASP A 264 -34.48 -0.75 23.91
CA ASP A 264 -35.83 -1.16 24.32
C ASP A 264 -35.86 -2.67 24.68
N PRO A 265 -36.41 -3.08 25.86
CA PRO A 265 -36.40 -4.49 26.30
C PRO A 265 -37.13 -5.48 25.37
N GLY A 266 -37.82 -5.01 24.32
CA GLY A 266 -38.57 -5.82 23.37
C GLY A 266 -37.88 -6.11 22.04
N SER A 267 -36.81 -5.40 21.68
CA SER A 267 -36.15 -5.54 20.36
C SER A 267 -34.75 -6.12 20.53
N ARG A 268 -34.61 -7.44 20.50
CA ARG A 268 -33.31 -8.07 20.25
C ARG A 268 -33.06 -8.05 18.73
N PRO A 269 -32.17 -7.19 18.21
CA PRO A 269 -31.72 -7.33 16.84
C PRO A 269 -31.13 -8.74 16.65
N GLN A 270 -31.54 -9.38 15.56
CA GLN A 270 -31.10 -10.72 15.21
C GLN A 270 -29.69 -10.58 14.61
N ALA A 271 -28.68 -11.25 15.18
CA ALA A 271 -27.33 -11.22 14.65
C ALA A 271 -27.33 -11.61 13.16
N THR A 272 -26.74 -10.77 12.32
CA THR A 272 -26.80 -10.93 10.85
C THR A 272 -25.84 -12.02 10.38
N TYR A 273 -24.77 -12.27 11.15
CA TYR A 273 -23.81 -13.32 10.86
C TYR A 273 -23.60 -14.22 12.07
N VAL A 274 -23.91 -15.52 11.91
CA VAL A 274 -23.72 -16.55 12.93
C VAL A 274 -23.02 -17.76 12.32
N ARG A 275 -21.92 -18.18 12.93
CA ARG A 275 -21.18 -19.40 12.58
C ARG A 275 -20.74 -20.15 13.82
N GLU A 276 -20.59 -21.46 13.68
CA GLU A 276 -20.06 -22.32 14.73
C GLU A 276 -18.64 -22.77 14.33
N LEU A 277 -17.71 -22.56 15.24
CA LEU A 277 -16.30 -22.89 15.13
C LEU A 277 -16.03 -24.11 16.01
N ALA A 278 -15.44 -25.16 15.44
CA ALA A 278 -15.10 -26.37 16.19
C ALA A 278 -13.58 -26.50 16.32
N PHE A 279 -13.07 -26.47 17.56
CA PHE A 279 -11.64 -26.62 17.83
C PHE A 279 -11.39 -27.41 19.11
N GLY A 280 -10.46 -28.37 19.06
CA GLY A 280 -9.97 -29.06 20.25
C GLY A 280 -11.04 -29.76 21.10
N GLY A 281 -12.16 -30.18 20.51
CA GLY A 281 -13.31 -30.77 21.22
C GLY A 281 -14.31 -29.76 21.81
N ARG A 282 -14.12 -28.46 21.55
CA ARG A 282 -15.06 -27.38 21.90
C ARG A 282 -15.73 -26.84 20.63
N THR A 283 -16.96 -26.35 20.77
CA THR A 283 -17.73 -25.66 19.74
C THR A 283 -18.05 -24.25 20.23
N TRP A 284 -17.55 -23.24 19.54
CA TRP A 284 -17.80 -21.83 19.82
C TRP A 284 -18.77 -21.26 18.80
N ARG A 285 -19.77 -20.51 19.26
CA ARG A 285 -20.67 -19.74 18.40
C ARG A 285 -20.14 -18.31 18.28
N PHE A 286 -19.81 -17.92 17.06
CA PHE A 286 -19.41 -16.57 16.69
C PHE A 286 -20.64 -15.83 16.17
N GLU A 287 -20.96 -14.69 16.78
CA GLU A 287 -22.07 -13.81 16.42
C GLU A 287 -21.51 -12.42 16.11
N ALA A 288 -21.82 -11.89 14.93
CA ALA A 288 -21.47 -10.53 14.54
C ALA A 288 -22.73 -9.75 14.13
N GLU A 289 -22.96 -8.64 14.80
CA GLU A 289 -24.08 -7.74 14.57
C GLU A 289 -23.55 -6.41 14.03
N PRO A 290 -23.99 -5.94 12.85
CA PRO A 290 -23.51 -4.68 12.29
C PRO A 290 -23.92 -3.51 13.19
N LEU A 291 -22.97 -2.63 13.49
CA LEU A 291 -23.24 -1.39 14.21
C LEU A 291 -24.01 -0.43 13.26
N PRO A 292 -25.00 0.31 13.77
CA PRO A 292 -25.70 1.32 12.98
C PRO A 292 -24.72 2.47 12.69
N ASP A 293 -24.02 2.39 11.57
CA ASP A 293 -23.11 3.43 11.11
C ASP A 293 -23.87 4.41 10.20
N ALA A 294 -23.65 5.70 10.40
CA ALA A 294 -24.20 6.75 9.55
C ALA A 294 -23.32 6.90 8.31
N ASP A 295 -23.50 6.01 7.33
CA ASP A 295 -22.69 5.99 6.12
C ASP A 295 -22.78 7.36 5.38
N PRO A 296 -21.64 8.06 5.17
CA PRO A 296 -21.61 9.34 4.47
C PRO A 296 -22.00 9.23 2.99
N ALA A 297 -22.24 8.04 2.43
CA ALA A 297 -22.65 7.87 1.04
C ALA A 297 -24.17 7.98 0.79
N THR A 298 -24.99 8.22 1.81
CA THR A 298 -26.46 8.30 1.69
C THR A 298 -26.97 9.42 0.77
N TRP A 299 -26.16 10.46 0.50
CA TRP A 299 -26.53 11.57 -0.39
C TRP A 299 -26.24 11.33 -1.88
N LEU A 300 -25.44 10.33 -2.26
CA LEU A 300 -25.08 10.03 -3.66
C LEU A 300 -26.31 9.74 -4.56
N PRO A 301 -27.32 8.96 -4.12
CA PRO A 301 -28.55 8.80 -4.89
C PRO A 301 -29.33 10.11 -5.07
N ALA A 302 -29.34 10.97 -4.05
CA ALA A 302 -29.99 12.28 -4.12
C ALA A 302 -29.27 13.23 -5.10
N LEU A 303 -27.94 13.17 -5.14
CA LEU A 303 -27.12 13.86 -6.13
C LEU A 303 -27.43 13.39 -7.56
N THR A 304 -27.50 12.06 -7.76
CA THR A 304 -27.82 11.44 -9.06
C THR A 304 -29.18 11.93 -9.56
N PHE A 305 -30.16 12.01 -8.66
CA PHE A 305 -31.46 12.59 -8.95
C PHE A 305 -31.35 14.09 -9.31
N GLY A 306 -30.62 14.88 -8.53
CA GLY A 306 -30.44 16.32 -8.75
C GLY A 306 -29.81 16.66 -10.12
N ILE A 307 -28.77 15.91 -10.52
CA ILE A 307 -28.14 16.05 -11.85
C ILE A 307 -29.16 15.71 -12.95
N GLY A 308 -29.94 14.65 -12.77
CA GLY A 308 -30.98 14.24 -13.71
C GLY A 308 -32.09 15.30 -13.86
N VAL A 309 -32.50 15.96 -12.77
CA VAL A 309 -33.44 17.08 -12.80
C VAL A 309 -32.88 18.26 -13.61
N LEU A 310 -31.62 18.64 -13.37
CA LEU A 310 -30.97 19.74 -14.09
C LEU A 310 -30.89 19.44 -15.60
N ALA A 311 -30.47 18.23 -15.96
CA ALA A 311 -30.41 17.78 -17.36
C ALA A 311 -31.80 17.81 -18.02
N SER A 312 -32.85 17.36 -17.30
CA SER A 312 -34.23 17.36 -17.80
C SER A 312 -34.75 18.78 -18.04
N LEU A 313 -34.40 19.75 -17.19
CA LEU A 313 -34.74 21.17 -17.37
C LEU A 313 -34.02 21.78 -18.59
N LEU A 314 -32.74 21.47 -18.78
CA LEU A 314 -31.98 21.92 -19.96
C LEU A 314 -32.56 21.33 -21.25
N LEU A 315 -32.94 20.05 -21.25
CA LEU A 315 -33.52 19.39 -22.41
C LEU A 315 -34.91 19.95 -22.74
N ALA A 316 -35.71 20.27 -21.72
CA ALA A 316 -37.00 20.93 -21.87
C ALA A 316 -36.88 22.34 -22.48
N THR A 317 -35.92 23.15 -22.00
CA THR A 317 -35.67 24.50 -22.54
C THR A 317 -35.13 24.46 -23.97
N LEU A 318 -34.27 23.48 -24.29
CA LEU A 318 -33.79 23.24 -25.65
C LEU A 318 -34.94 22.83 -26.58
N ALA A 319 -35.82 21.91 -26.16
CA ALA A 319 -36.99 21.50 -26.92
C ALA A 319 -37.94 22.68 -27.21
N TRP A 320 -38.14 23.57 -26.22
CA TRP A 320 -38.88 24.81 -26.39
C TRP A 320 -38.23 25.73 -27.42
N SER A 321 -36.91 25.94 -27.33
CA SER A 321 -36.15 26.81 -28.23
C SER A 321 -36.22 26.35 -29.69
N ILE A 322 -36.00 25.06 -29.93
CA ILE A 322 -36.06 24.45 -31.26
C ILE A 322 -37.48 24.48 -31.83
N ALA A 323 -38.51 24.24 -31.01
CA ALA A 323 -39.90 24.33 -31.44
C ALA A 323 -40.33 25.79 -31.72
N GLY A 324 -39.69 26.79 -31.10
CA GLY A 324 -40.02 28.22 -31.25
C GLY A 324 -39.28 28.96 -32.38
N THR A 325 -38.15 28.43 -32.86
CA THR A 325 -37.26 29.11 -33.83
C THR A 325 -37.83 29.18 -35.26
N ARG A 326 -38.81 28.35 -35.62
CA ARG A 326 -39.44 28.40 -36.95
C ARG A 326 -40.51 29.49 -37.11
N GLY A 327 -41.09 29.99 -36.00
CA GLY A 327 -42.15 31.00 -36.03
C GLY A 327 -41.66 32.45 -36.15
N ARG A 328 -40.40 32.72 -35.77
CA ARG A 328 -39.82 34.08 -35.80
C ARG A 328 -39.06 34.41 -37.08
N ALA A 329 -38.75 33.41 -37.91
CA ALA A 329 -37.90 33.58 -39.10
C ALA A 329 -38.63 34.09 -40.36
N LEU A 330 -39.97 34.16 -40.38
CA LEU A 330 -40.76 34.56 -41.56
C LEU A 330 -41.40 35.95 -41.48
N ALA A 331 -41.21 36.68 -40.38
CA ALA A 331 -41.83 37.99 -40.16
C ALA A 331 -40.92 39.20 -40.43
N LEU A 332 -39.67 38.99 -40.88
CA LEU A 332 -38.65 40.04 -40.91
C LEU A 332 -37.98 40.20 -42.30
N ALA A 333 -38.79 40.27 -43.37
CA ALA A 333 -38.31 40.49 -44.74
C ALA A 333 -38.83 41.80 -45.37
N GLY A 334 -39.41 42.71 -44.58
CA GLY A 334 -40.19 43.85 -45.09
C GLY A 334 -39.63 45.27 -44.88
N GLU A 335 -38.57 45.49 -44.10
CA GLU A 335 -38.15 46.87 -43.73
C GLU A 335 -36.68 47.15 -44.04
N MET A 336 -36.35 47.25 -45.32
CA MET A 336 -34.98 47.56 -45.78
C MET A 336 -34.76 49.04 -46.15
N THR A 337 -35.66 49.96 -45.76
CA THR A 337 -35.58 51.39 -46.18
C THR A 337 -35.30 52.39 -45.05
N SER A 338 -34.99 51.96 -43.82
CA SER A 338 -34.59 52.85 -42.71
C SER A 338 -33.09 52.81 -42.36
N GLN A 339 -32.26 52.22 -43.24
CA GLN A 339 -30.88 51.84 -42.92
C GLN A 339 -29.86 52.97 -42.72
N PHE A 340 -30.18 54.25 -43.00
CA PHE A 340 -29.18 55.31 -42.86
C PHE A 340 -29.13 55.96 -41.46
N GLN A 341 -30.26 56.06 -40.75
CA GLN A 341 -30.28 56.58 -39.36
C GLN A 341 -30.04 55.49 -38.31
N GLN A 342 -30.35 54.22 -38.63
CA GLN A 342 -30.03 53.08 -37.77
C GLN A 342 -28.54 52.77 -37.68
N SER A 343 -27.73 53.14 -38.68
CA SER A 343 -26.26 52.92 -38.66
C SER A 343 -25.57 53.76 -37.59
N GLU A 344 -25.98 55.01 -37.40
CA GLU A 344 -25.38 55.91 -36.41
C GLU A 344 -25.80 55.56 -34.98
N ALA A 345 -27.07 55.22 -34.78
CA ALA A 345 -27.57 54.71 -33.50
C ALA A 345 -26.96 53.33 -33.17
N ARG A 346 -26.73 52.47 -34.17
CA ARG A 346 -26.02 51.19 -33.98
C ARG A 346 -24.55 51.39 -33.67
N PHE A 347 -23.85 52.32 -34.30
CA PHE A 347 -22.44 52.58 -33.99
C PHE A 347 -22.27 53.11 -32.57
N ARG A 348 -23.12 54.07 -32.14
CA ARG A 348 -23.14 54.56 -30.75
C ARG A 348 -23.51 53.44 -29.76
N ALA A 349 -24.55 52.67 -30.06
CA ALA A 349 -24.95 51.54 -29.20
C ALA A 349 -23.89 50.43 -29.14
N LEU A 350 -23.20 50.12 -30.25
CA LEU A 350 -22.13 49.13 -30.28
C LEU A 350 -20.91 49.62 -29.48
N ASN A 351 -20.50 50.89 -29.65
CA ASN A 351 -19.38 51.47 -28.90
C ASN A 351 -19.68 51.61 -27.40
N ASP A 352 -20.91 51.93 -27.01
CA ASP A 352 -21.32 51.99 -25.60
C ASP A 352 -21.43 50.59 -24.97
N LEU A 353 -21.56 49.54 -25.78
CA LEU A 353 -21.49 48.14 -25.34
C LEU A 353 -20.07 47.58 -25.36
N LEU A 354 -19.07 48.31 -25.91
CA LEU A 354 -17.68 47.85 -25.89
C LEU A 354 -17.11 47.98 -24.46
N PRO A 355 -16.47 46.92 -23.94
CA PRO A 355 -15.79 46.97 -22.65
C PRO A 355 -14.47 47.78 -22.69
N ALA A 356 -14.01 48.17 -23.88
CA ALA A 356 -12.84 49.02 -24.06
C ALA A 356 -13.17 50.50 -23.77
N LEU A 357 -12.23 51.23 -23.18
CA LEU A 357 -12.33 52.66 -22.91
C LEU A 357 -12.00 53.42 -24.20
N VAL A 358 -13.00 54.02 -24.84
CA VAL A 358 -12.82 54.75 -26.11
C VAL A 358 -13.03 56.24 -25.87
N MET A 359 -12.00 57.02 -26.20
CA MET A 359 -11.95 58.46 -26.02
C MET A 359 -11.54 59.14 -27.33
N LEU A 360 -12.18 60.26 -27.64
CA LEU A 360 -11.84 61.13 -28.74
C LEU A 360 -11.58 62.52 -28.18
N ALA A 361 -10.42 63.09 -28.47
CA ALA A 361 -10.04 64.45 -28.04
C ALA A 361 -9.69 65.33 -29.23
N ARG A 362 -9.85 66.65 -29.11
CA ARG A 362 -9.40 67.60 -30.13
C ARG A 362 -7.87 67.66 -30.12
N ALA A 363 -7.24 67.71 -31.29
CA ALA A 363 -5.79 67.59 -31.39
C ALA A 363 -5.01 68.85 -30.94
N ASP A 364 -5.63 70.03 -30.89
CA ASP A 364 -4.98 71.28 -30.52
C ASP A 364 -4.73 71.42 -29.01
N ASP A 365 -5.68 70.98 -28.19
CA ASP A 365 -5.64 71.12 -26.74
C ASP A 365 -5.92 69.82 -25.98
N ALA A 366 -6.11 68.70 -26.66
CA ALA A 366 -6.43 67.41 -26.06
C ALA A 366 -7.72 67.41 -25.21
N GLN A 367 -8.65 68.34 -25.44
CA GLN A 367 -9.96 68.37 -24.78
C GLN A 367 -10.83 67.22 -25.29
N LEU A 368 -11.45 66.46 -24.39
CA LEU A 368 -12.30 65.33 -24.76
C LEU A 368 -13.59 65.83 -25.43
N VAL A 369 -13.89 65.27 -26.59
CA VAL A 369 -15.07 65.56 -27.42
C VAL A 369 -16.06 64.41 -27.36
N TYR A 370 -15.57 63.18 -27.20
CA TYR A 370 -16.40 62.00 -27.04
C TYR A 370 -15.72 60.98 -26.14
N VAL A 371 -16.54 60.31 -25.32
CA VAL A 371 -16.16 59.12 -24.56
C VAL A 371 -17.31 58.11 -24.63
N ASN A 372 -17.02 56.82 -24.65
CA ASN A 372 -18.07 55.80 -24.57
C ASN A 372 -18.53 55.55 -23.12
N GLN A 373 -19.55 54.73 -22.93
CA GLN A 373 -20.10 54.45 -21.59
C GLN A 373 -19.05 53.85 -20.64
N ALA A 374 -18.19 52.94 -21.10
CA ALA A 374 -17.13 52.35 -20.29
C ALA A 374 -16.17 53.41 -19.71
N CYS A 375 -15.82 54.44 -20.50
CA CYS A 375 -15.03 55.58 -20.03
C CYS A 375 -15.74 56.39 -18.94
N ARG A 376 -17.03 56.66 -19.09
CA ARG A 376 -17.82 57.41 -18.10
C ARG A 376 -17.83 56.69 -16.76
N ASP A 377 -18.09 55.38 -16.80
CA ASP A 377 -18.16 54.54 -15.60
C ASP A 377 -16.78 54.40 -14.93
N ARG A 378 -15.72 54.13 -15.72
CA ARG A 378 -14.38 53.84 -15.18
C ARG A 378 -13.63 55.08 -14.69
N PHE A 379 -13.71 56.20 -15.40
CA PHE A 379 -13.03 57.45 -15.02
C PHE A 379 -13.88 58.35 -14.12
N GLY A 380 -15.19 58.06 -13.97
CA GLY A 380 -16.11 58.92 -13.20
C GLY A 380 -16.39 60.25 -13.90
N ILE A 381 -16.22 60.31 -15.22
CA ILE A 381 -16.46 61.50 -16.04
C ILE A 381 -17.94 61.42 -16.45
N GLY A 382 -18.82 62.08 -15.70
CA GLY A 382 -20.25 62.18 -16.01
C GLY A 382 -20.51 63.07 -17.24
N ASP A 383 -21.46 63.99 -17.16
CA ASP A 383 -21.76 64.96 -18.25
C ASP A 383 -20.64 66.02 -18.46
N GLN A 384 -19.53 65.92 -17.75
CA GLN A 384 -18.41 66.87 -17.75
C GLN A 384 -17.33 66.57 -18.81
N VAL A 385 -17.65 65.79 -19.84
CA VAL A 385 -16.71 65.35 -20.89
C VAL A 385 -15.92 66.52 -21.48
N GLU A 386 -16.59 67.62 -21.79
CA GLU A 386 -15.96 68.81 -22.40
C GLU A 386 -15.03 69.56 -21.44
N SER A 387 -14.99 69.24 -20.14
CA SER A 387 -14.13 69.92 -19.16
C SER A 387 -12.86 69.14 -18.78
N THR A 388 -12.65 67.94 -19.34
CA THR A 388 -11.51 67.07 -19.04
C THR A 388 -10.60 66.93 -20.26
N ARG A 389 -9.28 66.99 -20.04
CA ARG A 389 -8.30 66.76 -21.10
C ARG A 389 -7.77 65.33 -21.06
N LEU A 390 -7.57 64.71 -22.21
CA LEU A 390 -7.04 63.33 -22.31
C LEU A 390 -5.73 63.14 -21.54
N VAL A 391 -4.85 64.15 -21.57
CA VAL A 391 -3.54 64.11 -20.89
C VAL A 391 -3.64 64.17 -19.36
N GLU A 392 -4.74 64.69 -18.80
CA GLU A 392 -4.95 64.72 -17.35
C GLU A 392 -5.28 63.33 -16.81
N LEU A 393 -5.76 62.43 -17.67
CA LEU A 393 -6.08 61.04 -17.32
C LEU A 393 -4.87 60.12 -17.29
N VAL A 394 -3.69 60.58 -17.73
CA VAL A 394 -2.45 59.80 -17.77
C VAL A 394 -1.58 60.23 -16.60
N GLU A 395 -1.06 59.32 -15.76
CA GLU A 395 -0.24 59.69 -14.60
C GLU A 395 1.20 60.09 -14.98
N ASP A 396 1.78 59.42 -15.99
CA ASP A 396 3.16 59.59 -16.45
C ASP A 396 3.38 60.94 -17.19
N PRO A 397 4.22 61.85 -16.65
CA PRO A 397 4.51 63.14 -17.28
C PRO A 397 5.19 63.05 -18.65
N GLU A 398 6.04 62.06 -18.90
CA GLU A 398 6.74 61.91 -20.17
C GLU A 398 5.78 61.44 -21.27
N LEU A 399 4.85 60.56 -20.91
CA LEU A 399 3.80 60.09 -21.80
C LEU A 399 2.83 61.22 -22.17
N ARG A 400 2.49 62.12 -21.23
CA ARG A 400 1.67 63.32 -21.51
C ARG A 400 2.30 64.18 -22.60
N GLU A 401 3.58 64.47 -22.49
CA GLU A 401 4.33 65.27 -23.48
C GLU A 401 4.35 64.61 -24.86
N ARG A 402 4.51 63.28 -24.92
CA ARG A 402 4.46 62.52 -26.18
C ARG A 402 3.07 62.56 -26.81
N ILE A 403 2.01 62.45 -25.99
CA ILE A 403 0.62 62.56 -26.46
C ILE A 403 0.33 63.95 -27.04
N LEU A 404 0.86 65.03 -26.44
CA LEU A 404 0.67 66.39 -26.96
C LEU A 404 1.42 66.65 -28.28
N ARG A 405 2.48 65.90 -28.58
CA ARG A 405 3.28 66.06 -29.81
C ARG A 405 2.78 65.20 -30.98
N LEU A 406 1.92 64.22 -30.72
CA LEU A 406 1.33 63.31 -31.72
C LEU A 406 0.73 64.01 -32.95
N PRO A 407 -0.03 65.12 -32.83
CA PRO A 407 -0.62 65.81 -33.98
C PRO A 407 0.39 66.33 -35.01
N GLY A 408 1.63 66.60 -34.58
CA GLY A 408 2.73 67.07 -35.44
C GLY A 408 3.54 65.93 -36.09
N ALA A 409 3.24 64.67 -35.78
CA ALA A 409 3.92 63.49 -36.28
C ALA A 409 2.95 62.66 -37.14
N PRO A 410 2.90 62.86 -38.47
CA PRO A 410 2.07 62.03 -39.35
C PRO A 410 2.46 60.55 -39.18
N ASP A 411 1.46 59.69 -38.98
CA ASP A 411 1.57 58.27 -38.64
C ASP A 411 2.10 57.91 -37.24
N GLY A 412 2.22 58.88 -36.34
CA GLY A 412 2.55 58.62 -34.93
C GLY A 412 1.47 57.79 -34.23
N ILE A 413 1.88 56.67 -33.61
CA ILE A 413 1.04 55.87 -32.72
C ILE A 413 1.81 55.66 -31.42
N ILE A 414 1.15 55.93 -30.28
CA ILE A 414 1.63 55.54 -28.96
C ILE A 414 0.87 54.28 -28.57
N ASN A 415 1.56 53.21 -28.20
CA ASN A 415 0.94 51.98 -27.72
C ASN A 415 1.79 51.37 -26.61
N GLU A 416 1.44 51.70 -25.36
CA GLU A 416 2.22 51.32 -24.18
C GLU A 416 1.30 51.03 -22.98
N SER A 417 1.83 50.33 -21.97
CA SER A 417 1.11 50.17 -20.70
C SER A 417 1.32 51.40 -19.83
N ALA A 418 0.25 52.08 -19.45
CA ALA A 418 0.26 53.30 -18.67
C ALA A 418 -0.65 53.20 -17.46
N ARG A 419 -0.35 54.00 -16.44
CA ARG A 419 -1.23 54.18 -15.30
C ARG A 419 -2.15 55.35 -15.56
N LEU A 420 -3.45 55.10 -15.57
CA LEU A 420 -4.49 56.08 -15.85
C LEU A 420 -5.27 56.40 -14.59
N GLN A 421 -5.69 57.65 -14.44
CA GLN A 421 -6.42 58.12 -13.25
C GLN A 421 -7.56 59.05 -13.65
N GLY A 422 -8.76 58.73 -13.17
CA GLY A 422 -9.92 59.61 -13.32
C GLY A 422 -9.94 60.74 -12.28
N PRO A 423 -10.67 61.84 -12.52
CA PRO A 423 -10.73 62.97 -11.59
C PRO A 423 -11.25 62.61 -10.18
N GLN A 424 -12.02 61.52 -10.05
CA GLN A 424 -12.65 61.09 -8.79
C GLN A 424 -12.59 59.56 -8.60
N GLN A 425 -11.69 58.87 -9.31
CA GLN A 425 -11.54 57.40 -9.29
C GLN A 425 -10.09 57.01 -9.01
N PRO A 426 -9.83 55.84 -8.39
CA PRO A 426 -8.47 55.38 -8.15
C PRO A 426 -7.73 55.09 -9.46
N ALA A 427 -6.41 55.27 -9.43
CA ALA A 427 -5.56 54.97 -10.58
C ALA A 427 -5.55 53.48 -10.91
N PHE A 428 -5.52 53.14 -12.19
CA PHE A 428 -5.55 51.76 -12.70
C PHE A 428 -4.56 51.57 -13.85
N TRP A 429 -4.21 50.31 -14.13
CA TRP A 429 -3.31 49.98 -15.23
C TRP A 429 -4.10 49.75 -16.51
N ALA A 430 -3.68 50.38 -17.61
CA ALA A 430 -4.27 50.17 -18.92
C ALA A 430 -3.20 50.01 -20.01
N THR A 431 -3.53 49.25 -21.04
CA THR A 431 -2.84 49.40 -22.33
C THR A 431 -3.47 50.59 -23.04
N LEU A 432 -2.69 51.64 -23.29
CA LEU A 432 -3.15 52.89 -23.91
C LEU A 432 -2.60 52.97 -25.34
N SER A 433 -3.51 52.99 -26.31
CA SER A 433 -3.20 53.26 -27.71
C SER A 433 -3.75 54.65 -28.09
N VAL A 434 -2.87 55.58 -28.48
CA VAL A 434 -3.25 56.92 -28.94
C VAL A 434 -2.75 57.16 -30.36
N SER A 435 -3.64 57.61 -31.23
CA SER A 435 -3.33 57.94 -32.63
C SER A 435 -4.05 59.23 -33.04
N CYS A 436 -3.49 59.96 -34.01
CA CYS A 436 -4.13 61.11 -34.61
C CYS A 436 -4.94 60.68 -35.84
N ILE A 437 -6.22 61.04 -35.88
CA ILE A 437 -7.15 60.74 -36.99
C ILE A 437 -7.81 62.02 -37.52
N MET A 438 -8.20 62.00 -38.80
CA MET A 438 -8.97 63.08 -39.42
C MET A 438 -10.46 62.73 -39.38
N LEU A 439 -11.25 63.57 -38.71
CA LEU A 439 -12.71 63.46 -38.66
C LEU A 439 -13.30 64.68 -39.37
N GLY A 440 -13.79 64.49 -40.60
CA GLY A 440 -14.01 65.59 -41.54
C GLY A 440 -12.69 66.25 -41.91
N ASP A 441 -12.61 67.57 -41.78
CA ASP A 441 -11.40 68.39 -42.03
C ASP A 441 -10.62 68.75 -40.75
N GLN A 442 -10.94 68.16 -39.58
CA GLN A 442 -10.29 68.49 -38.31
C GLN A 442 -9.53 67.30 -37.68
N PRO A 443 -8.29 67.51 -37.21
CA PRO A 443 -7.51 66.48 -36.53
C PRO A 443 -8.02 66.23 -35.11
N HIS A 444 -8.13 64.95 -34.74
CA HIS A 444 -8.54 64.48 -33.42
C HIS A 444 -7.60 63.38 -32.93
N LEU A 445 -7.42 63.27 -31.62
CA LEU A 445 -6.74 62.15 -30.98
C LEU A 445 -7.75 61.07 -30.63
N LEU A 446 -7.61 59.89 -31.23
CA LEU A 446 -8.33 58.69 -30.83
C LEU A 446 -7.47 57.93 -29.81
N ALA A 447 -7.97 57.82 -28.59
CA ALA A 447 -7.37 57.03 -27.53
C ALA A 447 -8.26 55.83 -27.19
N VAL A 448 -7.69 54.64 -27.27
CA VAL A 448 -8.32 53.39 -26.83
C VAL A 448 -7.50 52.84 -25.68
N ALA A 449 -8.14 52.62 -24.54
CA ALA A 449 -7.52 52.01 -23.38
C ALA A 449 -8.26 50.73 -22.97
N ASN A 450 -7.52 49.66 -22.69
CA ASN A 450 -8.07 48.46 -22.07
C ASN A 450 -7.52 48.33 -20.66
N ASP A 451 -8.42 48.22 -19.67
CA ASP A 451 -8.05 47.98 -18.29
C ASP A 451 -7.38 46.60 -18.17
N ILE A 452 -6.14 46.59 -17.72
CA ILE A 452 -5.35 45.37 -17.50
C ILE A 452 -5.09 45.14 -16.01
N THR A 453 -5.81 45.82 -15.11
CA THR A 453 -5.58 45.72 -13.66
C THR A 453 -5.85 44.30 -13.17
N GLU A 454 -7.02 43.74 -13.49
CA GLU A 454 -7.34 42.34 -13.17
C GLU A 454 -6.38 41.37 -13.85
N LEU A 455 -5.98 41.62 -15.10
CA LEU A 455 -5.03 40.80 -15.82
C LEU A 455 -3.63 40.81 -15.17
N ARG A 456 -3.19 41.96 -14.62
CA ARG A 456 -1.92 42.07 -13.88
C ARG A 456 -1.99 41.39 -12.51
N VAL A 457 -3.06 41.60 -11.74
CA VAL A 457 -3.27 40.89 -10.47
C VAL A 457 -3.30 39.38 -10.71
N LEU A 458 -4.04 38.94 -11.73
CA LEU A 458 -4.08 37.53 -12.14
C LEU A 458 -2.70 37.05 -12.60
N SER A 459 -1.92 37.85 -13.33
CA SER A 459 -0.56 37.49 -13.73
C SER A 459 0.40 37.39 -12.54
N GLU A 460 0.26 38.24 -11.53
CA GLU A 460 1.04 38.19 -10.29
C GLU A 460 0.66 36.97 -9.46
N GLU A 461 -0.64 36.68 -9.35
CA GLU A 461 -1.17 35.49 -8.69
C GLU A 461 -0.74 34.21 -9.42
N LEU A 462 -0.81 34.17 -10.75
CA LEU A 462 -0.30 33.08 -11.58
C LEU A 462 1.22 32.91 -11.40
N SER A 463 1.97 34.02 -11.31
CA SER A 463 3.43 33.99 -11.05
C SER A 463 3.75 33.49 -9.64
N TYR A 464 2.91 33.82 -8.66
CA TYR A 464 3.04 33.34 -7.29
C TYR A 464 2.70 31.84 -7.18
N GLN A 465 1.55 31.41 -7.72
CA GLN A 465 1.12 30.00 -7.80
C GLN A 465 2.10 29.15 -8.62
N ALA A 466 2.71 29.72 -9.65
CA ALA A 466 3.76 29.09 -10.43
C ALA A 466 4.98 28.69 -9.59
N LYS A 467 5.25 29.39 -8.48
CA LYS A 467 6.45 29.21 -7.65
C LYS A 467 6.18 28.58 -6.29
N HIS A 468 4.94 28.64 -5.79
CA HIS A 468 4.59 28.19 -4.44
C HIS A 468 3.62 27.01 -4.45
N ASP A 469 3.65 26.22 -3.39
CA ASP A 469 2.68 25.18 -3.08
C ASP A 469 1.43 25.83 -2.49
N SER A 470 0.26 25.54 -3.06
CA SER A 470 -0.99 26.21 -2.69
C SER A 470 -1.51 25.86 -1.29
N LEU A 471 -1.08 24.72 -0.73
CA LEU A 471 -1.48 24.30 0.61
C LEU A 471 -0.61 24.93 1.70
N THR A 472 0.70 24.91 1.50
CA THR A 472 1.67 25.27 2.54
C THR A 472 2.25 26.66 2.40
N GLY A 473 2.10 27.30 1.24
CA GLY A 473 2.71 28.61 0.95
C GLY A 473 4.24 28.57 0.77
N LEU A 474 4.87 27.40 0.92
CA LEU A 474 6.30 27.20 0.65
C LEU A 474 6.58 27.21 -0.86
N TYR A 475 7.84 27.23 -1.26
CA TYR A 475 8.17 26.99 -2.66
C TYR A 475 7.70 25.59 -3.10
N ASN A 476 7.30 25.46 -4.37
CA ASN A 476 6.98 24.18 -4.97
C ASN A 476 8.24 23.50 -5.54
N ARG A 477 8.10 22.23 -5.93
CA ARG A 477 9.19 21.44 -6.53
C ARG A 477 9.91 22.17 -7.66
N ARG A 478 9.18 22.81 -8.57
CA ARG A 478 9.76 23.48 -9.75
C ARG A 478 10.65 24.67 -9.37
N GLU A 479 10.21 25.49 -8.42
CA GLU A 479 11.01 26.63 -7.95
C GLU A 479 12.19 26.18 -7.10
N PHE A 480 12.04 25.10 -6.32
CA PHE A 480 13.14 24.47 -5.59
C PHE A 480 14.24 23.97 -6.53
N GLU A 481 13.86 23.21 -7.55
CA GLU A 481 14.74 22.71 -8.61
C GLU A 481 15.52 23.85 -9.29
N ARG A 482 14.82 24.93 -9.67
CA ARG A 482 15.43 26.12 -10.27
C ARG A 482 16.48 26.78 -9.35
N ARG A 483 16.22 26.81 -8.03
CA ARG A 483 17.16 27.36 -7.04
C ARG A 483 18.34 26.43 -6.77
N LEU A 484 18.11 25.12 -6.80
CA LEU A 484 19.18 24.13 -6.73
C LEU A 484 20.14 24.27 -7.92
N ASP A 485 19.62 24.48 -9.14
CA ASP A 485 20.46 24.75 -10.33
C ASP A 485 21.28 26.04 -10.17
N ALA A 486 20.68 27.08 -9.58
CA ALA A 486 21.40 28.32 -9.29
C ALA A 486 22.51 28.11 -8.25
N ALA A 487 22.28 27.29 -7.22
CA ALA A 487 23.29 26.93 -6.24
C ALA A 487 24.43 26.11 -6.85
N ILE A 488 24.13 25.15 -7.73
CA ILE A 488 25.14 24.40 -8.51
C ILE A 488 25.96 25.35 -9.37
N THR A 489 25.31 26.27 -10.09
CA THR A 489 25.99 27.27 -10.93
C THR A 489 26.90 28.19 -10.10
N SER A 490 26.45 28.58 -8.91
CA SER A 490 27.26 29.37 -7.97
C SER A 490 28.49 28.59 -7.49
N LEU A 491 28.33 27.30 -7.18
CA LEU A 491 29.42 26.42 -6.77
C LEU A 491 30.45 26.19 -7.89
N ASP A 492 29.99 26.00 -9.13
CA ASP A 492 30.86 25.91 -10.31
C ASP A 492 31.67 27.21 -10.54
N ALA A 493 31.11 28.36 -10.15
CA ALA A 493 31.79 29.66 -10.17
C ALA A 493 32.70 29.93 -8.95
N GLY A 494 32.88 28.94 -8.06
CA GLY A 494 33.73 29.05 -6.86
C GLY A 494 33.02 29.60 -5.62
N GLY A 495 31.68 29.58 -5.58
CA GLY A 495 30.88 29.96 -4.42
C GLY A 495 31.02 29.01 -3.22
N PRO A 496 30.39 29.34 -2.08
CA PRO A 496 30.45 28.52 -0.86
C PRO A 496 29.77 27.14 -1.06
N PRO A 497 30.10 26.13 -0.23
CA PRO A 497 29.43 24.83 -0.27
C PRO A 497 27.97 24.97 0.16
N TRP A 498 27.13 24.05 -0.31
CA TRP A 498 25.71 23.99 0.03
C TRP A 498 25.35 22.64 0.65
N ALA A 499 24.27 22.59 1.42
CA ALA A 499 23.68 21.36 1.93
C ALA A 499 22.24 21.22 1.44
N LEU A 500 21.90 20.04 0.93
CA LEU A 500 20.55 19.64 0.54
C LEU A 500 20.00 18.68 1.59
N LEU A 501 18.91 19.07 2.24
CA LEU A 501 18.16 18.25 3.19
C LEU A 501 16.85 17.82 2.53
N TYR A 502 16.58 16.52 2.51
CA TYR A 502 15.34 15.92 2.03
C TYR A 502 14.62 15.29 3.20
N MET A 503 13.36 15.65 3.42
CA MET A 503 12.58 15.29 4.61
C MET A 503 11.30 14.61 4.17
N ASP A 504 10.95 13.52 4.83
CA ASP A 504 9.71 12.80 4.61
C ASP A 504 9.06 12.47 5.94
N LEU A 505 7.78 12.84 6.09
CA LEU A 505 7.05 12.66 7.33
C LEU A 505 6.66 11.19 7.53
N ASP A 506 7.16 10.61 8.62
CA ASP A 506 6.88 9.22 8.94
C ASP A 506 5.41 9.04 9.31
N GLN A 507 4.78 8.03 8.69
CA GLN A 507 3.40 7.65 9.00
C GLN A 507 2.37 8.77 8.75
N PHE A 508 2.66 9.76 7.90
CA PHE A 508 1.67 10.78 7.51
C PHE A 508 0.37 10.16 6.97
N LYS A 509 0.49 9.05 6.24
CA LYS A 509 -0.66 8.28 5.76
C LYS A 509 -1.60 7.83 6.88
N LEU A 510 -1.08 7.50 8.07
CA LEU A 510 -1.91 7.12 9.22
C LEU A 510 -2.81 8.29 9.66
N VAL A 511 -2.31 9.53 9.62
CA VAL A 511 -3.09 10.73 9.94
C VAL A 511 -4.23 10.92 8.93
N ASN A 512 -3.93 10.77 7.64
CA ASN A 512 -4.94 10.84 6.57
C ASN A 512 -6.00 9.73 6.68
N ASP A 513 -5.56 8.49 6.91
CA ASP A 513 -6.45 7.33 6.99
C ASP A 513 -7.34 7.40 8.25
N THR A 514 -6.84 8.00 9.33
CA THR A 514 -7.54 8.08 10.62
C THR A 514 -8.44 9.32 10.78
N SER A 515 -8.04 10.48 10.23
CA SER A 515 -8.72 11.78 10.43
C SER A 515 -9.15 12.47 9.14
N GLY A 516 -8.97 11.80 7.99
CA GLY A 516 -9.26 12.34 6.67
C GLY A 516 -8.18 13.29 6.14
N HIS A 517 -8.22 13.51 4.83
CA HIS A 517 -7.23 14.34 4.12
C HIS A 517 -7.18 15.80 4.62
N TYR A 518 -8.29 16.35 5.10
CA TYR A 518 -8.32 17.72 5.62
C TYR A 518 -7.46 17.89 6.90
N ALA A 519 -7.41 16.87 7.76
CA ALA A 519 -6.54 16.88 8.94
C ALA A 519 -5.06 16.78 8.54
N GLY A 520 -4.73 15.95 7.56
CA GLY A 520 -3.39 15.88 7.00
C GLY A 520 -2.95 17.19 6.33
N ASP A 521 -3.86 17.84 5.60
CA ASP A 521 -3.59 19.13 4.98
C ASP A 521 -3.28 20.22 6.02
N GLN A 522 -4.02 20.24 7.13
CA GLN A 522 -3.78 21.16 8.25
C GLN A 522 -2.45 20.86 8.97
N LEU A 523 -2.11 19.59 9.14
CA LEU A 523 -0.81 19.18 9.67
C LEU A 523 0.33 19.69 8.80
N LEU A 524 0.23 19.53 7.48
CA LEU A 524 1.24 20.01 6.52
C LEU A 524 1.38 21.53 6.55
N ALA A 525 0.27 22.28 6.63
CA ALA A 525 0.29 23.74 6.73
C ALA A 525 0.96 24.23 8.02
N GLN A 526 0.69 23.57 9.15
CA GLN A 526 1.32 23.92 10.43
C GLN A 526 2.80 23.55 10.47
N LEU A 527 3.17 22.38 9.93
CA LEU A 527 4.57 21.98 9.79
C LEU A 527 5.34 22.92 8.86
N ALA A 528 4.73 23.39 7.76
CA ALA A 528 5.35 24.39 6.90
C ALA A 528 5.64 25.71 7.62
N THR A 529 4.74 26.13 8.51
CA THR A 529 4.92 27.32 9.35
C THR A 529 6.07 27.10 10.35
N LEU A 530 6.10 25.93 11.00
CA LEU A 530 7.17 25.52 11.92
C LEU A 530 8.53 25.50 11.21
N LEU A 531 8.63 24.86 10.05
CA LEU A 531 9.83 24.80 9.23
C LEU A 531 10.32 26.19 8.81
N SER A 532 9.40 27.07 8.39
CA SER A 532 9.73 28.44 7.96
C SER A 532 10.29 29.29 9.10
N GLY A 533 9.82 29.08 10.33
CA GLY A 533 10.32 29.78 11.52
C GLY A 533 11.73 29.37 11.95
N MET A 534 12.22 28.23 11.47
CA MET A 534 13.54 27.67 11.82
C MET A 534 14.61 27.90 10.75
N LEU A 535 14.29 28.63 9.67
CA LEU A 535 15.21 28.79 8.55
C LEU A 535 16.38 29.72 8.89
N PRO A 536 17.63 29.29 8.60
CA PRO A 536 18.77 30.20 8.53
C PRO A 536 18.58 31.27 7.46
N GLU A 537 19.25 32.41 7.61
CA GLU A 537 19.26 33.46 6.59
C GLU A 537 19.83 32.92 5.27
N GLY A 538 19.09 33.11 4.17
CA GLY A 538 19.45 32.57 2.85
C GLY A 538 19.03 31.11 2.59
N ALA A 539 18.50 30.40 3.59
CA ALA A 539 17.98 29.05 3.39
C ALA A 539 16.66 29.06 2.59
N VAL A 540 16.47 28.02 1.77
CA VAL A 540 15.30 27.84 0.93
C VAL A 540 14.57 26.59 1.40
N VAL A 541 13.27 26.68 1.68
CA VAL A 541 12.42 25.53 1.99
C VAL A 541 11.32 25.37 0.94
N ALA A 542 11.02 24.13 0.61
CA ALA A 542 10.00 23.78 -0.36
C ALA A 542 9.23 22.52 0.06
N ARG A 543 8.00 22.42 -0.42
CA ARG A 543 7.26 21.15 -0.44
C ARG A 543 7.37 20.53 -1.82
N LEU A 544 7.90 19.32 -1.89
CA LEU A 544 8.14 18.63 -3.16
C LEU A 544 6.91 17.87 -3.66
N GLY A 545 6.02 17.48 -2.76
CA GLY A 545 4.76 16.79 -3.03
C GLY A 545 4.38 15.88 -1.86
N GLY A 546 3.08 15.62 -1.66
CA GLY A 546 2.62 14.73 -0.57
C GLY A 546 3.11 15.20 0.81
N ASP A 547 3.85 14.33 1.48
CA ASP A 547 4.53 14.47 2.78
C ASP A 547 6.03 14.81 2.68
N GLU A 548 6.52 15.15 1.48
CA GLU A 548 7.92 15.42 1.21
C GLU A 548 8.25 16.91 1.25
N PHE A 549 9.29 17.27 2.00
CA PHE A 549 9.85 18.62 2.09
C PHE A 549 11.33 18.60 1.74
N ALA A 550 11.85 19.72 1.23
CA ALA A 550 13.27 19.88 1.02
C ALA A 550 13.76 21.24 1.45
N MET A 551 15.01 21.28 1.91
CA MET A 551 15.69 22.50 2.33
C MET A 551 17.07 22.58 1.69
N LEU A 552 17.42 23.78 1.23
CA LEU A 552 18.72 24.09 0.65
C LEU A 552 19.36 25.19 1.50
N VAL A 553 20.58 24.93 2.00
CA VAL A 553 21.27 25.80 2.94
C VAL A 553 22.66 26.16 2.41
N GLU A 554 22.95 27.46 2.36
CA GLU A 554 24.24 27.99 1.92
C GLU A 554 25.28 27.95 3.04
N GLY A 555 26.55 27.78 2.70
CA GLY A 555 27.68 27.95 3.63
C GLY A 555 27.77 26.91 4.74
N SER A 556 27.05 25.80 4.63
CA SER A 556 27.05 24.74 5.63
C SER A 556 28.21 23.77 5.43
N ASP A 557 28.99 23.52 6.48
CA ASP A 557 29.80 22.31 6.57
C ASP A 557 28.92 21.11 6.99
N GLU A 558 29.49 19.92 6.97
CA GLU A 558 28.74 18.69 7.23
C GLU A 558 28.21 18.61 8.66
N ASN A 559 29.00 19.06 9.63
CA ASN A 559 28.58 19.09 11.03
C ASN A 559 27.40 20.06 11.24
N THR A 560 27.45 21.23 10.61
CA THR A 560 26.39 22.24 10.69
C THR A 560 25.12 21.74 10.00
N ALA A 561 25.24 21.11 8.82
CA ALA A 561 24.10 20.55 8.09
C ALA A 561 23.41 19.43 8.86
N VAL A 562 24.18 18.50 9.44
CA VAL A 562 23.64 17.40 10.27
C VAL A 562 23.04 17.94 11.57
N ALA A 563 23.68 18.92 12.23
CA ALA A 563 23.13 19.54 13.43
C ALA A 563 21.79 20.26 13.17
N LEU A 564 21.68 20.96 12.03
CA LEU A 564 20.43 21.57 11.60
C LEU A 564 19.37 20.48 11.32
N ALA A 565 19.72 19.43 10.59
CA ALA A 565 18.81 18.31 10.32
C ALA A 565 18.32 17.64 11.61
N GLU A 566 19.18 17.39 12.59
CA GLU A 566 18.78 16.82 13.88
C GLU A 566 17.90 17.77 14.70
N THR A 567 18.14 19.08 14.60
CA THR A 567 17.28 20.10 15.22
C THR A 567 15.88 20.05 14.60
N LEU A 568 15.79 20.08 13.26
CA LEU A 568 14.51 19.96 12.54
C LEU A 568 13.78 18.67 12.90
N ARG A 569 14.50 17.54 12.95
CA ARG A 569 13.94 16.25 13.32
C ARG A 569 13.37 16.26 14.74
N THR A 570 14.12 16.79 15.70
CA THR A 570 13.72 16.84 17.11
C THR A 570 12.52 17.76 17.32
N GLU A 571 12.47 18.90 16.64
CA GLU A 571 11.33 19.82 16.70
C GLU A 571 10.06 19.22 16.08
N ILE A 572 10.20 18.48 14.97
CA ILE A 572 9.07 17.78 14.35
C ILE A 572 8.60 16.62 15.25
N ASP A 573 9.51 15.80 15.79
CA ASP A 573 9.19 14.69 16.70
C ASP A 573 8.52 15.17 18.00
N GLY A 574 8.93 16.33 18.51
CA GLY A 574 8.32 16.99 19.67
C GLY A 574 7.01 17.71 19.37
N TYR A 575 6.62 17.83 18.09
CA TYR A 575 5.42 18.54 17.69
C TYR A 575 4.16 17.67 17.90
N SER A 576 3.28 18.13 18.79
CA SER A 576 1.99 17.49 19.07
C SER A 576 0.88 18.18 18.27
N PHE A 577 0.42 17.51 17.22
CA PHE A 577 -0.68 18.00 16.39
C PHE A 577 -2.03 17.60 17.01
N GLY A 578 -2.74 18.59 17.55
CA GLY A 578 -4.09 18.42 18.07
C GLY A 578 -5.13 18.54 16.97
N TRP A 579 -5.94 17.50 16.78
CA TRP A 579 -7.08 17.52 15.87
C TRP A 579 -8.32 16.95 16.58
N GLU A 580 -9.35 17.79 16.72
CA GLU A 580 -10.56 17.49 17.51
C GLU A 580 -10.23 17.06 18.95
N GLN A 581 -10.45 15.78 19.31
CA GLN A 581 -10.14 15.23 20.64
C GLN A 581 -8.91 14.31 20.65
N ARG A 582 -8.10 14.30 19.58
CA ARG A 582 -6.93 13.44 19.44
C ARG A 582 -5.66 14.26 19.26
N ASN A 583 -4.55 13.75 19.79
CA ASN A 583 -3.22 14.32 19.60
C ASN A 583 -2.36 13.32 18.82
N TYR A 584 -1.70 13.80 17.77
CA TYR A 584 -0.78 13.02 16.95
C TYR A 584 0.64 13.53 17.18
N THR A 585 1.57 12.61 17.43
CA THR A 585 3.01 12.86 17.31
C THR A 585 3.46 12.34 15.97
N ILE A 586 4.12 13.18 15.18
CA ILE A 586 4.67 12.83 13.87
C ILE A 586 6.17 12.95 13.91
N SER A 587 6.88 11.99 13.32
CA SER A 587 8.33 12.06 13.15
C SER A 587 8.69 12.31 11.70
N THR A 588 9.96 12.60 11.43
CA THR A 588 10.46 12.78 10.07
C THR A 588 11.76 12.00 9.88
N SER A 589 11.92 11.46 8.68
CA SER A 589 13.17 10.85 8.22
C SER A 589 13.87 11.84 7.30
N ILE A 590 15.13 12.17 7.59
CA ILE A 590 15.86 13.24 6.88
C ILE A 590 17.13 12.69 6.22
N GLY A 591 17.25 12.89 4.91
CA GLY A 591 18.48 12.67 4.14
C GLY A 591 19.26 13.95 3.95
N VAL A 592 20.58 13.93 4.16
CA VAL A 592 21.47 15.10 4.00
C VAL A 592 22.49 14.82 2.89
N VAL A 593 22.65 15.73 1.94
CA VAL A 593 23.68 15.65 0.89
C VAL A 593 24.50 16.93 0.87
N MET A 594 25.83 16.79 0.93
CA MET A 594 26.74 17.91 0.79
C MET A 594 27.05 18.19 -0.68
N LEU A 595 26.87 19.43 -1.12
CA LEU A 595 27.25 19.90 -2.45
C LEU A 595 28.65 20.52 -2.35
N ARG A 596 29.66 19.77 -2.82
CA ARG A 596 31.07 20.17 -2.78
C ARG A 596 31.69 20.00 -4.16
N GLY A 597 32.30 21.07 -4.66
CA GLY A 597 33.05 21.06 -5.92
C GLY A 597 32.19 21.09 -7.20
N PRO A 598 32.85 21.28 -8.35
CA PRO A 598 32.17 21.49 -9.61
C PRO A 598 31.66 20.20 -10.26
N GLY A 599 30.73 20.33 -11.21
CA GLY A 599 30.26 19.21 -12.05
C GLY A 599 29.15 18.34 -11.44
N LEU A 600 28.45 18.85 -10.43
CA LEU A 600 27.29 18.19 -9.82
C LEU A 600 26.06 18.30 -10.74
N SER A 601 25.34 17.20 -10.92
CA SER A 601 24.05 17.21 -11.62
C SER A 601 22.92 17.35 -10.61
N GLN A 602 22.01 18.29 -10.86
CA GLN A 602 20.77 18.48 -10.09
C GLN A 602 20.00 17.17 -9.88
N ARG A 603 19.83 16.38 -10.94
CA ARG A 603 19.16 15.08 -10.88
C ARG A 603 19.89 14.08 -9.98
N ALA A 604 21.22 14.07 -10.01
CA ALA A 604 22.01 13.20 -9.15
C ALA A 604 21.90 13.61 -7.68
N LEU A 605 21.95 14.92 -7.39
CA LEU A 605 21.80 15.44 -6.03
C LEU A 605 20.44 15.14 -5.41
N MET A 606 19.36 15.31 -6.18
CA MET A 606 18.01 14.95 -5.73
C MET A 606 17.89 13.43 -5.45
N ALA A 607 18.46 12.59 -6.31
CA ALA A 607 18.46 11.14 -6.12
C ALA A 607 19.30 10.71 -4.90
N HIS A 608 20.43 11.37 -4.66
CA HIS A 608 21.26 11.13 -3.48
C HIS A 608 20.52 11.50 -2.19
N ALA A 609 19.77 12.60 -2.19
CA ALA A 609 19.05 13.07 -1.02
C ALA A 609 17.84 12.19 -0.69
N ASP A 610 17.10 11.76 -1.72
CA ASP A 610 16.02 10.77 -1.59
C ASP A 610 16.56 9.42 -1.05
N THR A 611 17.67 8.93 -1.60
CA THR A 611 18.30 7.68 -1.13
C THR A 611 18.70 7.78 0.34
N ALA A 612 19.26 8.91 0.75
CA ALA A 612 19.64 9.14 2.13
C ALA A 612 18.42 9.24 3.07
N CYS A 613 17.35 9.90 2.65
CA CYS A 613 16.10 9.98 3.41
C CYS A 613 15.46 8.59 3.58
N TYR A 614 15.45 7.78 2.53
CA TYR A 614 14.94 6.42 2.62
C TYR A 614 15.83 5.53 3.54
N MET A 615 17.16 5.70 3.52
CA MET A 615 18.06 5.03 4.47
C MET A 615 17.74 5.38 5.92
N ALA A 616 17.38 6.64 6.20
CA ALA A 616 16.87 7.03 7.49
C ALA A 616 15.58 6.27 7.86
N LYS A 617 14.65 6.07 6.89
CA LYS A 617 13.43 5.27 7.11
C LYS A 617 13.72 3.82 7.45
N GLU A 618 14.55 3.14 6.66
CA GLU A 618 14.81 1.71 6.82
C GLU A 618 15.53 1.38 8.14
N ARG A 619 16.44 2.24 8.58
CA ARG A 619 17.17 2.00 9.82
C ARG A 619 16.31 2.16 11.08
N GLY A 620 15.03 2.54 10.91
CA GLY A 620 14.04 2.60 11.97
C GLY A 620 13.32 3.94 12.08
N ARG A 621 13.29 4.74 11.00
CA ARG A 621 12.61 6.06 10.91
C ARG A 621 13.11 7.06 11.96
N ASN A 622 12.49 8.24 12.01
CA ASN A 622 12.80 9.31 12.97
C ASN A 622 14.30 9.54 13.17
N ARG A 623 15.05 9.78 12.08
CA ARG A 623 16.51 10.00 12.14
C ARG A 623 17.03 10.79 10.96
N VAL A 624 18.24 11.29 11.11
CA VAL A 624 19.02 11.89 10.03
C VAL A 624 20.00 10.86 9.46
N HIS A 625 20.15 10.84 8.14
CA HIS A 625 21.17 10.07 7.47
C HIS A 625 21.92 10.94 6.46
N LEU A 626 23.24 11.03 6.62
CA LEU A 626 24.13 11.76 5.73
C LEU A 626 24.53 10.84 4.57
N PHE A 627 24.31 11.30 3.34
CA PHE A 627 24.75 10.64 2.13
C PHE A 627 26.28 10.55 2.07
N SER A 628 26.79 9.34 1.90
CA SER A 628 28.20 9.06 1.63
C SER A 628 28.33 8.16 0.39
N GLU A 629 29.19 8.52 -0.56
CA GLU A 629 29.49 7.68 -1.73
C GLU A 629 30.21 6.37 -1.33
N GLN A 630 30.75 6.30 -0.11
CA GLN A 630 31.39 5.11 0.44
C GLN A 630 30.40 4.16 1.13
N ASP A 631 29.12 4.54 1.26
CA ASP A 631 28.07 3.64 1.77
C ASP A 631 27.70 2.62 0.69
N SER A 632 28.07 1.35 0.94
CA SER A 632 27.82 0.22 0.04
C SER A 632 26.35 0.06 -0.37
N GLU A 633 25.41 0.41 0.51
CA GLU A 633 23.95 0.30 0.32
C GLU A 633 23.40 1.38 -0.64
N THR A 634 23.99 2.57 -0.64
CA THR A 634 23.59 3.69 -1.50
C THR A 634 23.96 3.45 -2.97
N SER A 635 25.13 2.85 -3.19
CA SER A 635 25.57 2.37 -4.51
C SER A 635 24.71 1.19 -5.02
N GLN A 636 24.26 0.32 -4.11
CA GLN A 636 23.40 -0.83 -4.45
C GLN A 636 22.02 -0.40 -4.95
N ARG A 637 21.47 0.72 -4.47
CA ARG A 637 20.12 1.18 -4.87
C ARG A 637 20.03 1.96 -6.16
N ARG A 638 21.05 2.73 -6.51
CA ARG A 638 21.14 3.31 -7.86
C ARG A 638 21.11 2.20 -8.91
N SER A 639 21.79 1.09 -8.62
CA SER A 639 21.74 -0.14 -9.41
C SER A 639 20.30 -0.68 -9.52
N GLU A 640 19.55 -0.78 -8.41
CA GLU A 640 18.18 -1.35 -8.38
C GLU A 640 17.12 -0.55 -9.18
N MET A 641 17.12 0.79 -9.13
CA MET A 641 16.20 1.59 -9.97
C MET A 641 16.57 1.50 -11.47
N GLU A 642 17.85 1.50 -11.79
CA GLU A 642 18.34 1.25 -13.15
C GLU A 642 17.93 -0.16 -13.62
N TRP A 643 17.94 -1.15 -12.71
CA TRP A 643 17.52 -2.53 -13.00
C TRP A 643 16.07 -2.64 -13.44
N ALA A 644 15.12 -1.88 -12.87
CA ALA A 644 13.72 -1.97 -13.27
C ALA A 644 13.50 -1.62 -14.77
N GLY A 645 14.18 -0.59 -15.26
CA GLY A 645 14.20 -0.23 -16.68
C GLY A 645 14.90 -1.30 -17.52
N ARG A 646 16.06 -1.77 -17.06
CA ARG A 646 16.87 -2.78 -17.77
C ARG A 646 16.18 -4.14 -17.85
N ILE A 647 15.43 -4.57 -16.83
CA ILE A 647 14.68 -5.82 -16.82
C ILE A 647 13.56 -5.78 -17.87
N ARG A 648 12.76 -4.70 -17.90
CA ARG A 648 11.70 -4.53 -18.91
C ARG A 648 12.26 -4.53 -20.33
N GLN A 649 13.35 -3.80 -20.54
CA GLN A 649 14.01 -3.76 -21.83
C GLN A 649 14.64 -5.13 -22.20
N ALA A 650 15.26 -5.83 -21.25
CA ALA A 650 15.84 -7.14 -21.47
C ALA A 650 14.80 -8.23 -21.79
N LEU A 651 13.61 -8.16 -21.19
CA LEU A 651 12.47 -9.02 -21.55
C LEU A 651 12.05 -8.76 -23.01
N ALA A 652 11.94 -7.49 -23.42
CA ALA A 652 11.58 -7.12 -24.79
C ALA A 652 12.65 -7.50 -25.83
N ASP A 653 13.93 -7.32 -25.47
CA ASP A 653 15.08 -7.58 -26.35
C ASP A 653 15.51 -9.07 -26.36
N GLY A 654 14.84 -9.94 -25.60
CA GLY A 654 15.19 -11.36 -25.51
C GLY A 654 16.59 -11.62 -24.90
N ARG A 655 17.00 -10.80 -23.94
CA ARG A 655 18.34 -10.85 -23.31
C ARG A 655 18.43 -11.77 -22.08
N PHE A 656 17.30 -12.29 -21.63
CA PHE A 656 17.28 -13.35 -20.61
C PHE A 656 17.65 -14.70 -21.22
N LEU A 657 18.31 -15.54 -20.42
CA LEU A 657 18.73 -16.88 -20.82
C LEU A 657 18.65 -17.83 -19.64
N LEU A 658 18.51 -19.12 -19.93
CA LEU A 658 18.40 -20.16 -18.91
C LEU A 658 19.72 -20.92 -18.77
N HIS A 659 20.22 -20.97 -17.54
CA HIS A 659 21.21 -21.96 -17.10
C HIS A 659 20.48 -23.10 -16.40
N PHE A 660 21.17 -24.21 -16.19
CA PHE A 660 20.69 -25.30 -15.36
C PHE A 660 21.77 -25.77 -14.40
N GLN A 661 21.33 -26.37 -13.29
CA GLN A 661 22.20 -27.10 -12.37
C GLN A 661 21.63 -28.49 -12.12
N GLU A 662 22.48 -29.53 -12.17
CA GLU A 662 22.04 -30.91 -11.90
C GLU A 662 21.89 -31.20 -10.40
N LEU A 663 20.86 -31.99 -10.06
CA LEU A 663 20.66 -32.59 -8.74
C LEU A 663 21.04 -34.06 -8.81
N ALA A 664 21.91 -34.52 -7.93
CA ALA A 664 22.35 -35.91 -7.89
C ALA A 664 21.70 -36.68 -6.73
N PRO A 665 21.18 -37.89 -6.96
CA PRO A 665 20.76 -38.76 -5.87
C PRO A 665 21.96 -39.17 -5.01
N LEU A 666 21.78 -39.22 -3.70
CA LEU A 666 22.82 -39.67 -2.75
C LEU A 666 22.81 -41.18 -2.53
N TRP A 667 21.73 -41.86 -2.95
CA TRP A 667 21.50 -43.30 -2.81
C TRP A 667 21.45 -43.98 -4.18
N GLU A 668 22.05 -45.17 -4.25
CA GLU A 668 21.95 -46.04 -5.42
C GLU A 668 20.66 -46.87 -5.34
N GLY A 669 19.51 -46.24 -5.59
CA GLY A 669 18.20 -46.90 -5.61
C GLY A 669 17.33 -46.32 -6.72
N GLU A 670 16.89 -47.20 -7.65
CA GLU A 670 16.20 -46.90 -8.92
C GLU A 670 16.76 -45.64 -9.61
N GLN A 671 17.88 -45.81 -10.32
CA GLN A 671 18.40 -44.80 -11.25
C GLN A 671 17.27 -44.38 -12.19
N SER A 672 16.67 -43.22 -11.92
CA SER A 672 15.82 -42.54 -12.88
C SER A 672 16.61 -42.47 -14.19
N ALA A 673 16.03 -42.97 -15.28
CA ALA A 673 16.72 -43.10 -16.57
C ALA A 673 17.16 -41.75 -17.20
N GLY A 674 17.06 -40.64 -16.45
CA GLY A 674 17.30 -39.28 -16.87
C GLY A 674 17.74 -38.37 -15.73
N VAL A 675 18.12 -37.14 -16.09
CA VAL A 675 18.71 -36.15 -15.18
C VAL A 675 17.65 -35.35 -14.44
N HIS A 676 17.93 -34.99 -13.20
CA HIS A 676 17.18 -34.02 -12.40
C HIS A 676 17.94 -32.70 -12.47
N MET A 677 17.25 -31.60 -12.76
CA MET A 677 17.90 -30.29 -12.88
C MET A 677 16.99 -29.17 -12.42
N GLU A 678 17.60 -28.08 -11.97
CA GLU A 678 16.94 -26.82 -11.67
C GLU A 678 17.26 -25.78 -12.75
N MET A 679 16.24 -25.06 -13.22
CA MET A 679 16.38 -23.94 -14.15
C MET A 679 16.73 -22.66 -13.40
N LEU A 680 17.82 -22.02 -13.86
CA LEU A 680 18.38 -20.84 -13.24
C LEU A 680 18.41 -19.70 -14.25
N VAL A 681 17.63 -18.65 -14.00
CA VAL A 681 17.60 -17.47 -14.87
C VAL A 681 18.92 -16.70 -14.80
N ARG A 682 19.37 -16.22 -15.96
CA ARG A 682 20.51 -15.31 -16.12
C ARG A 682 20.13 -14.19 -17.07
N LEU A 683 20.78 -13.04 -16.91
CA LEU A 683 20.58 -11.89 -17.76
C LEU A 683 21.86 -11.57 -18.52
N ARG A 684 21.76 -11.31 -19.82
CA ARG A 684 22.85 -10.76 -20.61
C ARG A 684 22.74 -9.23 -20.63
N ASP A 685 23.77 -8.56 -20.12
CA ASP A 685 23.82 -7.09 -20.17
C ASP A 685 24.03 -6.57 -21.60
N GLU A 686 24.01 -5.25 -21.77
CA GLU A 686 24.16 -4.55 -23.04
C GLU A 686 25.53 -4.81 -23.71
N LYS A 687 26.52 -5.24 -22.94
CA LYS A 687 27.89 -5.56 -23.38
C LYS A 687 28.08 -7.05 -23.66
N GLY A 688 27.05 -7.88 -23.46
CA GLY A 688 27.10 -9.33 -23.64
C GLY A 688 27.56 -10.12 -22.40
N THR A 689 27.77 -9.47 -21.26
CA THR A 689 28.22 -10.08 -20.00
C THR A 689 27.07 -10.76 -19.28
N LEU A 690 27.35 -11.90 -18.65
CA LEU A 690 26.39 -12.63 -17.84
C LEU A 690 26.22 -11.97 -16.46
N VAL A 691 24.98 -11.67 -16.10
CA VAL A 691 24.59 -11.09 -14.81
C VAL A 691 23.84 -12.14 -13.99
N PRO A 692 24.25 -12.40 -12.73
CA PRO A 692 23.59 -13.37 -11.86
C PRO A 692 22.25 -12.83 -11.30
N PRO A 693 21.32 -13.73 -10.91
CA PRO A 693 20.00 -13.37 -10.39
C PRO A 693 20.05 -12.45 -9.16
N GLY A 694 21.01 -12.66 -8.24
CA GLY A 694 21.13 -11.82 -7.03
C GLY A 694 21.36 -10.33 -7.30
N ALA A 695 21.76 -9.94 -8.52
CA ALA A 695 21.91 -8.54 -8.89
C ALA A 695 20.61 -7.86 -9.35
N PHE A 696 19.62 -8.62 -9.85
CA PHE A 696 18.42 -8.03 -10.48
C PHE A 696 17.09 -8.57 -9.94
N ILE A 697 17.04 -9.75 -9.32
CA ILE A 697 15.83 -10.33 -8.72
C ILE A 697 15.25 -9.45 -7.60
N PRO A 698 16.05 -8.88 -6.67
CA PRO A 698 15.50 -7.97 -5.66
C PRO A 698 14.78 -6.75 -6.25
N ALA A 699 15.33 -6.20 -7.34
CA ALA A 699 14.67 -5.13 -8.09
C ALA A 699 13.40 -5.64 -8.79
N ALA A 700 13.44 -6.81 -9.42
CA ALA A 700 12.28 -7.40 -10.08
C ALA A 700 11.11 -7.63 -9.11
N GLU A 701 11.37 -8.11 -7.89
CA GLU A 701 10.38 -8.28 -6.83
C GLU A 701 9.81 -6.93 -6.38
N ARG A 702 10.69 -5.99 -6.03
CA ARG A 702 10.32 -4.66 -5.53
C ARG A 702 9.46 -3.86 -6.50
N PHE A 703 9.73 -3.98 -7.81
CA PHE A 703 9.02 -3.26 -8.86
C PHE A 703 7.89 -4.07 -9.53
N GLY A 704 7.52 -5.24 -8.97
CA GLY A 704 6.40 -6.04 -9.46
C GLY A 704 6.61 -6.65 -10.85
N LEU A 705 7.86 -6.93 -11.23
CA LEU A 705 8.24 -7.50 -12.53
C LEU A 705 8.35 -9.04 -12.51
N MET A 706 8.36 -9.67 -11.33
CA MET A 706 8.50 -11.13 -11.21
C MET A 706 7.44 -11.94 -11.97
N PRO A 707 6.13 -11.60 -11.94
CA PRO A 707 5.14 -12.36 -12.71
C PRO A 707 5.42 -12.42 -14.21
N GLN A 708 6.01 -11.37 -14.78
CA GLN A 708 6.39 -11.35 -16.20
C GLN A 708 7.61 -12.22 -16.45
N LEU A 709 8.60 -12.17 -15.55
CA LEU A 709 9.81 -12.96 -15.63
C LEU A 709 9.52 -14.46 -15.45
N ASP A 710 8.71 -14.83 -14.45
CA ASP A 710 8.35 -16.22 -14.16
C ASP A 710 7.57 -16.84 -15.33
N ARG A 711 6.63 -16.10 -15.93
CA ARG A 711 5.94 -16.52 -17.17
C ARG A 711 6.93 -16.78 -18.31
N TRP A 712 7.91 -15.89 -18.49
CA TRP A 712 8.95 -16.06 -19.50
C TRP A 712 9.82 -17.30 -19.23
N VAL A 713 10.23 -17.53 -17.97
CA VAL A 713 11.03 -18.71 -17.58
C VAL A 713 10.27 -20.00 -17.86
N VAL A 714 8.99 -20.08 -17.45
CA VAL A 714 8.15 -21.27 -17.67
C VAL A 714 7.95 -21.52 -19.16
N GLU A 715 7.50 -20.53 -19.93
CA GLU A 715 7.28 -20.68 -21.38
C GLU A 715 8.55 -21.14 -22.09
N THR A 716 9.68 -20.50 -21.78
CA THR A 716 10.97 -20.79 -22.42
C THR A 716 11.47 -22.20 -22.06
N THR A 717 11.27 -22.61 -20.81
CA THR A 717 11.65 -23.97 -20.35
C THR A 717 10.81 -25.03 -21.05
N LEU A 718 9.49 -24.85 -21.11
CA LEU A 718 8.58 -25.82 -21.73
C LEU A 718 8.77 -25.89 -23.24
N ALA A 719 8.90 -24.74 -23.92
CA ALA A 719 9.14 -24.69 -25.36
C ALA A 719 10.44 -25.38 -25.78
N ASN A 720 11.44 -25.43 -24.89
CA ASN A 720 12.75 -26.02 -25.16
C ASN A 720 13.03 -27.31 -24.38
N PHE A 721 12.01 -27.94 -23.78
CA PHE A 721 12.18 -29.02 -22.81
C PHE A 721 13.08 -30.17 -23.28
N ASN A 722 12.90 -30.61 -24.54
CA ASN A 722 13.70 -31.69 -25.15
C ASN A 722 15.14 -31.28 -25.53
N ARG A 723 15.48 -30.00 -25.37
CA ARG A 723 16.76 -29.38 -25.73
C ARG A 723 17.37 -28.60 -24.56
N LEU A 724 17.05 -28.98 -23.33
CA LEU A 724 17.64 -28.35 -22.13
C LEU A 724 19.04 -28.92 -21.85
N HIS A 725 19.20 -30.25 -21.88
CA HIS A 725 20.43 -30.92 -21.47
C HIS A 725 21.47 -31.04 -22.61
N PRO A 726 22.74 -30.60 -22.43
CA PRO A 726 23.76 -30.61 -23.48
C PRO A 726 24.16 -31.99 -23.99
N SER A 727 24.14 -33.01 -23.13
CA SER A 727 24.53 -34.38 -23.50
C SER A 727 23.40 -35.20 -24.12
N GLY A 728 22.22 -34.62 -24.33
CA GLY A 728 21.05 -35.33 -24.87
C GLY A 728 20.45 -36.38 -23.94
N LYS A 729 20.91 -36.48 -22.68
CA LYS A 729 20.24 -37.28 -21.65
C LYS A 729 18.80 -36.80 -21.47
N PRO A 730 17.82 -37.71 -21.32
CA PRO A 730 16.43 -37.31 -21.09
C PRO A 730 16.32 -36.58 -19.75
N VAL A 731 15.54 -35.50 -19.72
CA VAL A 731 15.21 -34.77 -18.49
C VAL A 731 14.07 -35.52 -17.80
N SER A 732 14.37 -36.08 -16.63
CA SER A 732 13.38 -36.78 -15.80
C SER A 732 12.59 -35.83 -14.92
N MET A 733 13.25 -34.80 -14.39
CA MET A 733 12.64 -33.76 -13.58
C MET A 733 13.34 -32.42 -13.85
N CYS A 734 12.55 -31.38 -14.08
CA CYS A 734 12.97 -30.01 -14.27
C CYS A 734 12.30 -29.12 -13.21
N ALA A 735 13.10 -28.56 -12.31
CA ALA A 735 12.66 -27.66 -11.27
C ALA A 735 12.68 -26.19 -11.75
N ILE A 736 11.63 -25.44 -11.44
CA ILE A 736 11.48 -24.03 -11.82
C ILE A 736 11.03 -23.23 -10.59
N ASN A 737 11.82 -22.22 -10.23
CA ASN A 737 11.47 -21.28 -9.16
C ASN A 737 10.28 -20.39 -9.53
N LEU A 738 9.38 -20.19 -8.57
CA LEU A 738 8.25 -19.26 -8.66
C LEU A 738 8.29 -18.26 -7.51
N SER A 739 8.07 -16.99 -7.84
CA SER A 739 7.98 -15.94 -6.83
C SER A 739 6.61 -15.88 -6.14
N GLY A 740 6.58 -15.28 -4.94
CA GLY A 740 5.37 -15.00 -4.17
C GLY A 740 4.22 -14.41 -4.98
N PRO A 741 4.42 -13.23 -5.60
CA PRO A 741 3.37 -12.57 -6.38
C PRO A 741 2.83 -13.39 -7.56
N THR A 742 3.62 -14.33 -8.11
CA THR A 742 3.23 -15.12 -9.28
C THR A 742 2.18 -16.17 -8.96
N PHE A 743 2.31 -16.89 -7.84
CA PHE A 743 1.29 -17.88 -7.49
C PHE A 743 0.04 -17.26 -6.84
N GLU A 744 0.10 -15.98 -6.46
CA GLU A 744 -1.09 -15.20 -6.08
C GLU A 744 -1.94 -14.75 -7.29
N ASP A 745 -1.37 -14.76 -8.50
CA ASP A 745 -2.10 -14.51 -9.74
C ASP A 745 -2.92 -15.74 -10.14
N GLY A 746 -4.24 -15.64 -9.96
CA GLY A 746 -5.18 -16.72 -10.29
C GLY A 746 -5.15 -17.17 -11.76
N ALA A 747 -4.64 -16.34 -12.68
CA ALA A 747 -4.50 -16.67 -14.09
C ALA A 747 -3.18 -17.38 -14.44
N PHE A 748 -2.22 -17.46 -13.51
CA PHE A 748 -0.92 -18.08 -13.80
C PHE A 748 -1.02 -19.60 -13.91
N ALA A 749 -1.82 -20.26 -13.06
CA ALA A 749 -2.03 -21.70 -13.13
C ALA A 749 -2.62 -22.13 -14.49
N ASP A 750 -3.60 -21.38 -15.02
CA ASP A 750 -4.17 -21.61 -16.35
C ASP A 750 -3.10 -21.49 -17.45
N PHE A 751 -2.28 -20.44 -17.37
CA PHE A 751 -1.18 -20.25 -18.30
C PHE A 751 -0.20 -21.43 -18.30
N VAL A 752 0.14 -21.98 -17.13
CA VAL A 752 1.03 -23.15 -17.02
C VAL A 752 0.41 -24.39 -17.66
N LEU A 753 -0.87 -24.66 -17.37
CA LEU A 753 -1.58 -25.81 -17.94
C LEU A 753 -1.66 -25.73 -19.47
N ASP A 754 -2.01 -24.56 -20.00
CA ASP A 754 -2.03 -24.30 -21.43
C ASP A 754 -0.66 -24.47 -22.07
N ALA A 755 0.41 -24.01 -21.42
CA ALA A 755 1.78 -24.13 -21.93
C ALA A 755 2.26 -25.61 -21.94
N LEU A 756 1.92 -26.39 -20.91
CA LEU A 756 2.23 -27.82 -20.85
C LEU A 756 1.57 -28.59 -21.99
N GLU A 757 0.29 -28.32 -22.25
CA GLU A 757 -0.45 -28.93 -23.37
C GLU A 757 0.13 -28.51 -24.72
N ARG A 758 0.35 -27.21 -24.92
CA ARG A 758 0.86 -26.63 -26.17
C ARG A 758 2.22 -27.19 -26.59
N HIS A 759 3.11 -27.44 -25.62
CA HIS A 759 4.47 -27.94 -25.86
C HIS A 759 4.60 -29.46 -25.69
N GLY A 760 3.52 -30.17 -25.33
CA GLY A 760 3.51 -31.62 -25.17
C GLY A 760 4.43 -32.12 -24.05
N VAL A 761 4.65 -31.31 -23.00
CA VAL A 761 5.51 -31.67 -21.87
C VAL A 761 4.67 -32.36 -20.81
N SER A 762 5.12 -33.54 -20.37
CA SER A 762 4.44 -34.27 -19.30
C SER A 762 4.52 -33.49 -17.98
N PRO A 763 3.38 -33.17 -17.32
CA PRO A 763 3.38 -32.42 -16.05
C PRO A 763 4.23 -33.08 -14.96
N ARG A 764 4.31 -34.41 -14.94
CA ARG A 764 5.10 -35.21 -13.97
C ARG A 764 6.60 -34.95 -13.99
N ARG A 765 7.09 -34.32 -15.06
CA ARG A 765 8.50 -33.95 -15.22
C ARG A 765 8.80 -32.52 -14.80
N ILE A 766 7.80 -31.75 -14.39
CA ILE A 766 7.95 -30.38 -13.91
C ILE A 766 7.78 -30.36 -12.40
N CYS A 767 8.73 -29.73 -11.71
CA CYS A 767 8.66 -29.40 -10.31
C CYS A 767 8.68 -27.89 -10.16
N PHE A 768 7.73 -27.31 -9.42
CA PHE A 768 7.77 -25.89 -9.09
C PHE A 768 8.34 -25.70 -7.70
N GLU A 769 9.27 -24.76 -7.56
CA GLU A 769 9.92 -24.44 -6.29
C GLU A 769 9.37 -23.11 -5.77
N ILE A 770 8.96 -23.09 -4.51
CA ILE A 770 8.46 -21.90 -3.83
C ILE A 770 9.18 -21.79 -2.50
N THR A 771 9.68 -20.61 -2.16
CA THR A 771 10.38 -20.40 -0.88
C THR A 771 9.43 -20.54 0.30
N GLU A 772 9.94 -21.00 1.44
CA GLU A 772 9.20 -21.13 2.69
C GLU A 772 8.44 -19.83 3.05
N THR A 773 9.15 -18.70 3.03
CA THR A 773 8.60 -17.38 3.36
C THR A 773 7.45 -16.98 2.45
N ALA A 774 7.56 -17.26 1.14
CA ALA A 774 6.50 -16.96 0.19
C ALA A 774 5.27 -17.82 0.47
N ALA A 775 5.43 -19.13 0.67
CA ALA A 775 4.33 -20.04 0.96
C ALA A 775 3.60 -19.67 2.27
N VAL A 776 4.33 -19.29 3.32
CA VAL A 776 3.75 -18.92 4.62
C VAL A 776 2.99 -17.60 4.57
N SER A 777 3.47 -16.61 3.81
CA SER A 777 2.83 -15.29 3.70
C SER A 777 1.38 -15.35 3.17
N SER A 778 1.08 -16.34 2.34
CA SER A 778 -0.22 -16.52 1.66
C SER A 778 -0.63 -18.00 1.59
N MET A 779 -0.61 -18.70 2.73
CA MET A 779 -0.80 -20.17 2.83
C MET A 779 -2.01 -20.72 2.06
N ALA A 780 -3.20 -20.12 2.23
CA ALA A 780 -4.42 -20.61 1.57
C ALA A 780 -4.32 -20.56 0.04
N ARG A 781 -3.81 -19.44 -0.50
CA ARG A 781 -3.61 -19.24 -1.94
C ARG A 781 -2.51 -20.16 -2.49
N ALA A 782 -1.43 -20.33 -1.73
CA ALA A 782 -0.36 -21.24 -2.10
C ALA A 782 -0.86 -22.69 -2.19
N VAL A 783 -1.65 -23.16 -1.23
CA VAL A 783 -2.26 -24.50 -1.24
C VAL A 783 -3.20 -24.69 -2.43
N GLU A 784 -4.10 -23.72 -2.69
CA GLU A 784 -5.01 -23.76 -3.85
C GLU A 784 -4.25 -23.85 -5.18
N PHE A 785 -3.24 -22.99 -5.35
CA PHE A 785 -2.38 -22.96 -6.52
C PHE A 785 -1.65 -24.30 -6.73
N MET A 786 -1.04 -24.83 -5.68
CA MET A 786 -0.31 -26.10 -5.76
C MET A 786 -1.25 -27.27 -6.07
N GLN A 787 -2.42 -27.36 -5.42
CA GLN A 787 -3.39 -28.42 -5.68
C GLN A 787 -3.86 -28.42 -7.13
N ARG A 788 -4.09 -27.25 -7.71
CA ARG A 788 -4.54 -27.11 -9.10
C ARG A 788 -3.51 -27.67 -10.09
N LEU A 789 -2.23 -27.35 -9.93
CA LEU A 789 -1.17 -27.86 -10.82
C LEU A 789 -0.81 -29.33 -10.51
N ARG A 790 -0.90 -29.76 -9.26
CA ARG A 790 -0.75 -31.19 -8.89
C ARG A 790 -1.85 -32.07 -9.47
N ALA A 791 -3.08 -31.57 -9.60
CA ALA A 791 -4.16 -32.29 -10.25
C ALA A 791 -3.83 -32.64 -11.72
N ALA A 792 -3.03 -31.80 -12.40
CA ALA A 792 -2.50 -32.10 -13.73
C ALA A 792 -1.26 -33.03 -13.70
N GLY A 793 -0.62 -33.17 -12.54
CA GLY A 793 0.52 -34.06 -12.30
C GLY A 793 1.85 -33.35 -12.10
N CYS A 794 1.89 -32.02 -12.00
CA CYS A 794 3.10 -31.28 -11.60
C CYS A 794 3.52 -31.66 -10.18
N LYS A 795 4.81 -31.51 -9.88
CA LYS A 795 5.36 -31.67 -8.53
C LYS A 795 5.67 -30.32 -7.90
N PHE A 796 5.81 -30.28 -6.58
CA PHE A 796 6.23 -29.08 -5.86
C PHE A 796 7.37 -29.34 -4.89
N SER A 797 8.25 -28.36 -4.77
CA SER A 797 9.34 -28.31 -3.80
C SER A 797 9.20 -27.07 -2.93
N LEU A 798 9.45 -27.23 -1.63
CA LEU A 798 9.57 -26.10 -0.71
C LEU A 798 11.05 -25.73 -0.59
N ASP A 799 11.39 -24.50 -0.96
CA ASP A 799 12.78 -24.00 -1.04
C ASP A 799 13.18 -23.16 0.18
N ASP A 800 14.49 -23.02 0.41
CA ASP A 800 15.09 -22.29 1.54
C ASP A 800 14.56 -22.71 2.93
N PHE A 801 14.23 -24.00 3.10
CA PHE A 801 13.58 -24.48 4.33
C PHE A 801 14.51 -24.35 5.54
N GLY A 802 14.05 -23.65 6.57
CA GLY A 802 14.77 -23.38 7.81
C GLY A 802 15.41 -21.99 7.90
N SER A 803 15.41 -21.20 6.83
CA SER A 803 15.92 -19.81 6.83
C SER A 803 14.95 -18.80 7.49
N GLY A 804 13.66 -19.15 7.58
CA GLY A 804 12.57 -18.33 8.14
C GLY A 804 12.01 -18.84 9.48
N MET A 805 10.73 -18.58 9.78
CA MET A 805 10.01 -19.13 10.94
C MET A 805 9.87 -20.65 10.83
N ALA A 806 10.96 -21.39 11.05
CA ALA A 806 11.00 -22.84 10.96
C ALA A 806 9.96 -23.49 11.88
N SER A 807 8.78 -23.80 11.32
CA SER A 807 7.68 -24.42 12.03
C SER A 807 7.11 -25.54 11.16
N PHE A 808 7.54 -26.77 11.44
CA PHE A 808 7.04 -28.00 10.82
C PHE A 808 5.50 -28.14 10.86
N GLY A 809 4.81 -27.32 11.67
CA GLY A 809 3.37 -27.34 11.86
C GLY A 809 2.54 -27.10 10.59
N TYR A 810 3.01 -26.27 9.66
CA TYR A 810 2.29 -26.00 8.41
C TYR A 810 2.69 -26.94 7.26
N LEU A 811 3.87 -27.57 7.35
CA LEU A 811 4.41 -28.44 6.30
C LEU A 811 3.46 -29.60 5.95
N LYS A 812 2.76 -30.15 6.95
CA LYS A 812 1.72 -31.18 6.76
C LYS A 812 0.54 -30.75 5.87
N ASN A 813 0.30 -29.43 5.77
CA ASN A 813 -0.81 -28.86 5.02
C ASN A 813 -0.38 -28.41 3.61
N LEU A 814 0.93 -28.27 3.38
CA LEU A 814 1.46 -27.92 2.08
C LEU A 814 1.54 -29.18 1.20
N PRO A 815 0.88 -29.20 0.02
CA PRO A 815 0.90 -30.34 -0.87
C PRO A 815 2.21 -30.36 -1.67
N VAL A 816 3.35 -30.47 -1.01
CA VAL A 816 4.68 -30.55 -1.64
C VAL A 816 5.13 -32.01 -1.78
N ASP A 817 6.11 -32.25 -2.65
CA ASP A 817 6.74 -33.56 -2.89
C ASP A 817 8.22 -33.55 -2.43
N TYR A 818 8.85 -32.38 -2.42
CA TYR A 818 10.25 -32.17 -2.03
C TYR A 818 10.40 -31.07 -0.97
N ILE A 819 11.45 -31.16 -0.16
CA ILE A 819 11.95 -30.09 0.71
C ILE A 819 13.43 -29.88 0.40
N LYS A 820 13.82 -28.63 0.14
CA LYS A 820 15.21 -28.23 -0.02
C LYS A 820 15.67 -27.53 1.25
N ILE A 821 16.71 -28.10 1.88
CA ILE A 821 17.29 -27.56 3.11
C ILE A 821 18.17 -26.37 2.75
N ASP A 822 17.93 -25.23 3.39
CA ASP A 822 18.69 -24.01 3.16
C ASP A 822 20.20 -24.24 3.27
N GLY A 823 20.93 -23.70 2.30
CA GLY A 823 22.37 -23.90 2.18
C GLY A 823 23.20 -23.38 3.37
N SER A 824 22.67 -22.50 4.22
CA SER A 824 23.38 -22.03 5.41
C SER A 824 23.64 -23.15 6.42
N PHE A 825 22.70 -24.09 6.58
CA PHE A 825 22.88 -25.26 7.44
C PHE A 825 23.84 -26.26 6.81
N ILE A 826 23.77 -26.45 5.49
CA ILE A 826 24.63 -27.40 4.78
C ILE A 826 26.09 -26.93 4.77
N ARG A 827 26.34 -25.63 4.57
CA ARG A 827 27.69 -25.04 4.60
C ARG A 827 28.40 -25.23 5.94
N ASN A 828 27.65 -25.24 7.04
CA ASN A 828 28.18 -25.33 8.40
C ASN A 828 28.02 -26.71 9.03
N ILE A 829 27.53 -27.71 8.27
CA ILE A 829 27.17 -29.03 8.79
C ILE A 829 28.34 -29.78 9.46
N GLU A 830 29.58 -29.48 9.05
CA GLU A 830 30.79 -30.07 9.61
C GLU A 830 31.20 -29.48 10.96
N THR A 831 30.97 -28.18 11.15
CA THR A 831 31.57 -27.38 12.23
C THR A 831 30.57 -26.96 13.29
N ASP A 832 29.28 -26.92 12.94
CA ASP A 832 28.20 -26.49 13.82
C ASP A 832 27.26 -27.68 14.17
N PRO A 833 27.30 -28.17 15.42
CA PRO A 833 26.39 -29.24 15.89
C PRO A 833 24.91 -28.88 15.77
N VAL A 834 24.56 -27.58 15.79
CA VAL A 834 23.18 -27.12 15.62
C VAL A 834 22.74 -27.33 14.17
N SER A 835 23.54 -26.87 13.20
CA SER A 835 23.30 -27.11 11.77
C SER A 835 23.16 -28.60 11.46
N TYR A 836 24.04 -29.46 12.00
CA TYR A 836 23.91 -30.91 11.87
C TYR A 836 22.58 -31.47 12.41
N SER A 837 22.17 -31.00 13.59
CA SER A 837 20.93 -31.44 14.24
C SER A 837 19.69 -30.98 13.48
N ILE A 838 19.72 -29.78 12.91
CA ILE A 838 18.64 -29.23 12.07
C ILE A 838 18.51 -30.07 10.80
N VAL A 839 19.60 -30.32 10.08
CA VAL A 839 19.58 -31.13 8.85
C VAL A 839 19.01 -32.53 9.13
N ARG A 840 19.42 -33.16 10.24
CA ARG A 840 18.85 -34.44 10.68
C ARG A 840 17.35 -34.35 10.95
N ALA A 841 16.91 -33.38 11.75
CA ALA A 841 15.51 -33.21 12.10
C ALA A 841 14.62 -32.94 10.87
N VAL A 842 15.08 -32.09 9.95
CA VAL A 842 14.37 -31.81 8.69
C VAL A 842 14.28 -33.08 7.84
N THR A 843 15.36 -33.87 7.78
CA THR A 843 15.37 -35.11 7.00
C THR A 843 14.38 -36.13 7.56
N ASP A 844 14.43 -36.38 8.88
CA ASP A 844 13.54 -37.32 9.57
C ASP A 844 12.06 -36.92 9.42
N ILE A 845 11.76 -35.63 9.58
CA ILE A 845 10.38 -35.12 9.47
C ILE A 845 9.89 -35.17 8.02
N GLY A 846 10.74 -34.79 7.06
CA GLY A 846 10.43 -34.88 5.63
C GLY A 846 10.04 -36.30 5.24
N HIS A 847 10.86 -37.29 5.63
CA HIS A 847 10.58 -38.70 5.38
C HIS A 847 9.32 -39.21 6.06
N GLN A 848 9.05 -38.80 7.30
CA GLN A 848 7.81 -39.15 8.00
C GLN A 848 6.55 -38.61 7.30
N LEU A 849 6.67 -37.47 6.62
CA LEU A 849 5.60 -36.88 5.79
C LEU A 849 5.56 -37.46 4.37
N GLY A 850 6.47 -38.38 4.02
CA GLY A 850 6.57 -38.99 2.70
C GLY A 850 7.20 -38.08 1.64
N LEU A 851 7.95 -37.06 2.06
CA LEU A 851 8.62 -36.08 1.20
C LEU A 851 10.06 -36.52 0.93
N GLN A 852 10.60 -36.13 -0.23
CA GLN A 852 12.02 -36.30 -0.53
C GLN A 852 12.80 -35.05 -0.11
N VAL A 853 14.02 -35.24 0.40
CA VAL A 853 14.82 -34.19 1.02
C VAL A 853 16.06 -33.90 0.18
N VAL A 854 16.31 -32.63 -0.09
CA VAL A 854 17.42 -32.16 -0.92
C VAL A 854 18.34 -31.29 -0.07
N GLY A 855 19.63 -31.61 -0.03
CA GLY A 855 20.66 -30.76 0.58
C GLY A 855 21.27 -29.83 -0.46
N GLU A 856 21.15 -28.52 -0.24
CA GLU A 856 21.71 -27.51 -1.14
C GLU A 856 23.13 -27.08 -0.78
N TRP A 857 23.79 -26.33 -1.67
CA TRP A 857 25.10 -25.73 -1.41
C TRP A 857 26.22 -26.72 -1.04
N VAL A 858 26.15 -27.96 -1.54
CA VAL A 858 27.18 -28.98 -1.32
C VAL A 858 28.49 -28.58 -2.02
N ALA A 859 29.45 -28.10 -1.23
CA ALA A 859 30.69 -27.51 -1.73
C ALA A 859 31.79 -28.53 -2.02
N ASP A 860 31.82 -29.64 -1.29
CA ASP A 860 32.83 -30.70 -1.40
C ASP A 860 32.25 -32.11 -1.13
N GLU A 861 33.09 -33.13 -1.30
CA GLU A 861 32.71 -34.54 -1.11
C GLU A 861 32.44 -34.89 0.37
N ARG A 862 33.00 -34.14 1.33
CA ARG A 862 32.78 -34.43 2.76
C ARG A 862 31.39 -34.01 3.20
N ALA A 863 30.96 -32.81 2.79
CA ALA A 863 29.57 -32.38 2.99
C ALA A 863 28.59 -33.38 2.35
N ARG A 864 28.92 -33.89 1.16
CA ARG A 864 28.13 -34.92 0.48
C ARG A 864 28.05 -36.24 1.30
N ASP A 865 29.17 -36.70 1.84
CA ASP A 865 29.22 -37.91 2.67
C ASP A 865 28.45 -37.75 3.99
N LEU A 866 28.49 -36.57 4.61
CA LEU A 866 27.69 -36.28 5.80
C LEU A 866 26.19 -36.28 5.52
N LEU A 867 25.76 -35.68 4.39
CA LEU A 867 24.36 -35.72 3.97
C LEU A 867 23.88 -37.14 3.69
N ARG A 868 24.74 -37.97 3.08
CA ARG A 868 24.48 -39.40 2.93
C ARG A 868 24.35 -40.07 4.31
N GLY A 869 25.22 -39.75 5.27
CA GLY A 869 25.12 -40.25 6.65
C GLY A 869 23.82 -39.85 7.37
N LEU A 870 23.21 -38.73 6.97
CA LEU A 870 21.96 -38.20 7.51
C LEU A 870 20.70 -38.65 6.76
N SER A 871 20.81 -39.60 5.82
CA SER A 871 19.67 -40.10 5.04
C SER A 871 19.09 -39.10 4.01
N VAL A 872 19.78 -38.01 3.67
CA VAL A 872 19.28 -37.02 2.67
C VAL A 872 19.18 -37.66 1.28
N ASP A 873 18.10 -37.42 0.53
CA ASP A 873 17.82 -38.12 -0.75
C ASP A 873 18.64 -37.60 -1.93
N TYR A 874 18.70 -36.28 -2.10
CA TYR A 874 19.41 -35.62 -3.21
C TYR A 874 20.38 -34.55 -2.70
N ALA A 875 21.41 -34.30 -3.48
CA ALA A 875 22.37 -33.23 -3.25
C ALA A 875 22.46 -32.30 -4.46
N GLN A 876 22.59 -31.01 -4.17
CA GLN A 876 22.83 -29.97 -5.14
C GLN A 876 23.95 -29.04 -4.66
N GLY A 877 24.88 -28.71 -5.54
CA GLY A 877 26.00 -27.84 -5.21
C GLY A 877 27.16 -27.96 -6.17
N PHE A 878 28.21 -27.17 -5.96
CA PHE A 878 29.36 -27.12 -6.86
C PHE A 878 30.20 -28.39 -6.88
N ALA A 879 30.11 -29.24 -5.84
CA ALA A 879 30.69 -30.57 -5.86
C ALA A 879 29.98 -31.52 -6.84
N ILE A 880 28.69 -31.26 -7.12
CA ILE A 880 27.86 -32.08 -8.00
C ILE A 880 27.96 -31.57 -9.44
N HIS A 881 27.55 -30.32 -9.65
CA HIS A 881 27.53 -29.69 -10.96
C HIS A 881 27.50 -28.17 -10.80
N LYS A 882 28.22 -27.44 -11.66
CA LYS A 882 28.21 -25.98 -11.67
C LYS A 882 27.19 -25.46 -12.67
N PRO A 883 26.43 -24.41 -12.36
CA PRO A 883 25.45 -23.85 -13.28
C PRO A 883 26.04 -23.51 -14.64
N GLU A 884 25.47 -24.08 -15.71
CA GLU A 884 25.91 -23.84 -17.09
C GLU A 884 24.72 -23.58 -18.02
N ALA A 885 24.97 -22.96 -19.18
CA ALA A 885 23.91 -22.61 -20.12
C ALA A 885 23.18 -23.86 -20.64
N ALA A 886 21.85 -23.80 -20.65
CA ALA A 886 21.00 -24.81 -21.30
C ALA A 886 21.32 -24.87 -22.80
N LEU A 887 21.16 -26.06 -23.40
CA LEU A 887 21.63 -26.30 -24.77
C LEU A 887 20.98 -25.37 -25.81
N CYS A 888 19.73 -24.96 -25.62
CA CYS A 888 19.05 -23.96 -26.46
C CYS A 888 19.69 -22.56 -26.45
N PHE A 889 20.53 -22.25 -25.45
CA PHE A 889 21.24 -20.97 -25.29
C PHE A 889 22.76 -21.10 -25.50
N ARG A 890 23.24 -22.25 -25.99
CA ARG A 890 24.65 -22.42 -26.37
C ARG A 890 24.87 -22.00 -27.83
N ASP A 891 25.97 -21.29 -28.07
CA ASP A 891 26.43 -21.06 -29.44
C ASP A 891 26.72 -22.43 -30.11
N PRO A 892 26.38 -22.62 -31.39
CA PRO A 892 26.71 -23.84 -32.11
C PRO A 892 28.23 -24.06 -32.05
N PRO A 893 28.70 -25.31 -31.92
CA PRO A 893 30.13 -25.58 -31.88
C PRO A 893 30.78 -24.97 -33.13
N ARG A 894 31.79 -24.13 -32.93
CA ARG A 894 32.63 -23.63 -34.03
C ARG A 894 33.27 -24.85 -34.68
N THR A 895 32.79 -25.21 -35.86
CA THR A 895 33.35 -26.26 -36.73
C THR A 895 34.76 -25.93 -37.18
#